data_AF-A0A2E6P7J9-F1
#
_entry.id   AF-A0A2E6P7J9-F1
#
_cell.length_a   1.000
_cell.length_b   1.000
_cell.length_c   1.000
_cell.angle_alpha   90.00
_cell.angle_beta   90.00
_cell.angle_gamma   90.00
#
_symmetry.space_group_name_H-M   'P 1'
#
loop_
_entity.id
_entity.type
_entity.pdbx_description
1 polymer ?
#
loop_
_entity_poly.entity_id
_entity_poly.type
_entity_poly.pdbx_seq_one_letter_code
_entity_poly.pdbx_strand_id
1 'polypeptide(L)'
;MGSMGGIAYRDLLRNLTITRAAYTLLLAVFLWSYTNKFLGMNADYIEAMSRDLTLNDTQMNPSFMELSTLIMVIGGVQLILFLLVQNEFSKAFNEPTDVKAYSTSLFAITMFLLAFLAVPALDLSPGTQMPFLFLGAGVVSGILLLQNNLAQILDPEAWRNKEVDMVGAVISVGAIVIFLGLTMNLSMVPILAQNSIALLSAAIVVAVVAWSSILSSESAKPSIQAHRTTALALLGLFPIITYFVLRVMYLQHHPDPVMTNRWLVDLDFMELGNTFRINSWPFEVEPTLDSRWLFYKAAIINSARATLLSIVLCTILGIIVGVTRLSSNKLASTMATVYVEVFRNLPLAVLLFLVATQMGHQLPRFHDEANLFDGAIYYSNQGIWFTTVASYQALFAAIVGLALLRTAMRFRERVEPRSPESAFTPLGRIRRPFSPLGWKLEPVVCELFVIVSGIYFVYVLHPFVSTLGGGTEAGLGLLLLVYSLYVFTCMDDDGMNILEIDDSEEGLRMKFTIWVSAFAIAAGLVLSQGLSKPEYIKPNLIARGTWDIAEGTGFEITPAFAALIIGLTLFTASTVAEIVRGSIQSLPRGQVEAAISLSLSPFQRLRLVILPQALRSMVPLLNNQYMNVWKNSSLAVVVAYSDIFYVVVIMMNNVGKLIPLFLLLLVTYQAGSLMISAVMNWYNARVTSVKI
;
A
#
# COMPACT_ATOMS: atom_id res chain seq x y z
N MET A 1 -59.91 14.14 -28.67
CA MET A 1 -58.56 14.43 -28.12
C MET A 1 -57.68 13.16 -28.08
N GLY A 2 -57.62 12.37 -29.16
CA GLY A 2 -57.04 11.01 -29.12
C GLY A 2 -56.09 10.58 -30.25
N SER A 3 -55.64 11.48 -31.13
CA SER A 3 -54.81 11.07 -32.30
C SER A 3 -53.46 11.80 -32.46
N MET A 4 -53.19 12.89 -31.74
CA MET A 4 -51.92 13.64 -31.87
C MET A 4 -50.78 13.15 -30.96
N GLY A 5 -51.06 12.38 -29.90
CA GLY A 5 -50.01 11.86 -28.99
C GLY A 5 -49.24 10.65 -29.52
N GLY A 6 -49.82 9.87 -30.45
CA GLY A 6 -49.21 8.64 -30.96
C GLY A 6 -48.09 8.86 -31.98
N ILE A 7 -48.10 9.97 -32.71
CA ILE A 7 -47.09 10.28 -33.74
C ILE A 7 -45.81 10.81 -33.07
N ALA A 8 -45.94 11.74 -32.12
CA ALA A 8 -44.80 12.27 -31.37
C ALA A 8 -44.09 11.20 -30.51
N TYR A 9 -44.84 10.25 -29.94
CA TYR A 9 -44.26 9.12 -29.20
C TYR A 9 -43.55 8.12 -30.12
N ARG A 10 -44.11 7.84 -31.31
CA ARG A 10 -43.46 7.00 -32.33
C ARG A 10 -42.18 7.62 -32.86
N ASP A 11 -42.16 8.93 -33.11
CA ASP A 11 -40.96 9.63 -33.58
C ASP A 11 -39.88 9.71 -32.49
N LEU A 12 -40.27 9.86 -31.22
CA LEU A 12 -39.34 9.83 -30.09
C LEU A 12 -38.73 8.43 -29.90
N LEU A 13 -39.53 7.37 -29.99
CA LEU A 13 -39.05 5.98 -29.97
C LEU A 13 -38.17 5.68 -31.19
N ARG A 14 -38.54 6.16 -32.39
CA ARG A 14 -37.76 5.98 -33.61
C ARG A 14 -36.40 6.69 -33.53
N ASN A 15 -36.36 7.91 -33.02
CA ASN A 15 -35.11 8.64 -32.78
C ASN A 15 -34.24 7.96 -31.70
N LEU A 16 -34.84 7.41 -30.65
CA LEU A 16 -34.14 6.60 -29.64
C LEU A 16 -33.58 5.29 -30.24
N THR A 17 -34.29 4.65 -31.17
CA THR A 17 -33.80 3.42 -31.83
C THR A 17 -32.70 3.70 -32.85
N ILE A 18 -32.79 4.78 -33.63
CA ILE A 18 -31.76 5.19 -34.60
C ILE A 18 -30.49 5.61 -33.87
N THR A 19 -30.61 6.37 -32.77
CA THR A 19 -29.46 6.74 -31.95
C THR A 19 -28.80 5.52 -31.33
N ARG A 20 -29.57 4.58 -30.74
CA ARG A 20 -29.02 3.30 -30.23
C ARG A 20 -28.31 2.49 -31.31
N ALA A 21 -28.91 2.35 -32.49
CA ALA A 21 -28.31 1.62 -33.60
C ALA A 21 -26.99 2.26 -34.08
N ALA A 22 -26.94 3.60 -34.15
CA ALA A 22 -25.74 4.34 -34.48
C ALA A 22 -24.64 4.15 -33.42
N TYR A 23 -24.98 4.20 -32.13
CA TYR A 23 -24.04 3.93 -31.04
C TYR A 23 -23.50 2.50 -31.07
N THR A 24 -24.35 1.50 -31.32
CA THR A 24 -23.91 0.10 -31.42
C THR A 24 -22.98 -0.13 -32.62
N LEU A 25 -23.23 0.54 -33.74
CA LEU A 25 -22.40 0.43 -34.93
C LEU A 25 -21.05 1.13 -34.72
N LEU A 26 -21.05 2.33 -34.13
CA LEU A 26 -19.82 3.03 -33.75
C LEU A 26 -18.99 2.22 -32.76
N LEU A 27 -19.63 1.61 -31.76
CA LEU A 27 -18.98 0.73 -30.79
C LEU A 27 -18.36 -0.49 -31.48
N ALA A 28 -19.09 -1.13 -32.41
CA ALA A 28 -18.57 -2.28 -33.16
C ALA A 28 -17.35 -1.93 -34.01
N VAL A 29 -17.36 -0.78 -34.70
CA VAL A 29 -16.23 -0.29 -35.51
C VAL A 29 -15.02 0.05 -34.64
N PHE A 30 -15.25 0.71 -33.51
CA PHE A 30 -14.19 1.01 -32.55
C PHE A 30 -13.58 -0.28 -31.99
N LEU A 31 -14.43 -1.20 -31.53
CA LEU A 31 -14.00 -2.46 -30.93
C LEU A 31 -13.27 -3.35 -31.95
N TRP A 32 -13.70 -3.36 -33.22
CA TRP A 32 -12.97 -4.01 -34.31
C TRP A 32 -11.56 -3.44 -34.48
N SER A 33 -11.45 -2.11 -34.58
CA SER A 33 -10.15 -1.44 -34.76
C SER A 33 -9.21 -1.68 -33.58
N TYR A 34 -9.77 -1.66 -32.37
CA TYR A 34 -9.05 -1.96 -31.12
C TYR A 34 -8.58 -3.42 -31.06
N THR A 35 -9.50 -4.38 -31.22
CA THR A 35 -9.19 -5.82 -31.12
C THR A 35 -8.19 -6.24 -32.20
N ASN A 36 -8.39 -5.83 -33.45
CA ASN A 36 -7.49 -6.18 -34.55
C ASN A 36 -6.07 -5.64 -34.35
N LYS A 37 -5.94 -4.42 -33.81
CA LYS A 37 -4.64 -3.81 -33.51
C LYS A 37 -3.91 -4.54 -32.38
N PHE A 38 -4.57 -4.75 -31.24
CA PHE A 38 -3.93 -5.35 -30.07
C PHE A 38 -3.68 -6.85 -30.24
N LEU A 39 -4.64 -7.59 -30.81
CA LEU A 39 -4.42 -9.00 -31.11
C LEU A 39 -3.34 -9.21 -32.18
N GLY A 40 -3.23 -8.30 -33.16
CA GLY A 40 -2.13 -8.31 -34.13
C GLY A 40 -0.76 -8.18 -33.45
N MET A 41 -0.59 -7.12 -32.62
CA MET A 41 0.65 -6.95 -31.85
C MET A 41 0.96 -8.14 -30.94
N ASN A 42 -0.06 -8.78 -30.36
CA ASN A 42 0.12 -9.97 -29.53
C ASN A 42 0.61 -11.17 -30.34
N ALA A 43 0.06 -11.35 -31.55
CA ALA A 43 0.48 -12.41 -32.45
C ALA A 43 1.94 -12.23 -32.86
N ASP A 44 2.36 -11.01 -33.17
CA ASP A 44 3.75 -10.69 -33.51
C ASP A 44 4.72 -11.07 -32.37
N TYR A 45 4.36 -10.78 -31.11
CA TYR A 45 5.19 -11.18 -29.96
C TYR A 45 5.24 -12.70 -29.79
N ILE A 46 4.09 -13.38 -29.86
CA ILE A 46 4.04 -14.84 -29.73
C ILE A 46 4.88 -15.50 -30.82
N GLU A 47 4.75 -15.04 -32.07
CA GLU A 47 5.55 -15.54 -33.19
C GLU A 47 7.04 -15.30 -32.97
N ALA A 48 7.45 -14.07 -32.60
CA ALA A 48 8.85 -13.75 -32.37
C ALA A 48 9.47 -14.62 -31.26
N MET A 49 8.71 -14.92 -30.20
CA MET A 49 9.17 -15.69 -29.05
C MET A 49 9.09 -17.21 -29.26
N SER A 50 8.31 -17.70 -30.22
CA SER A 50 8.14 -19.14 -30.47
C SER A 50 8.99 -19.68 -31.63
N ARG A 51 9.69 -18.81 -32.37
CA ARG A 51 10.57 -19.22 -33.46
C ARG A 51 11.86 -19.83 -32.93
N ASP A 52 11.97 -21.15 -33.03
CA ASP A 52 13.20 -21.88 -32.73
C ASP A 52 14.21 -21.76 -33.88
N LEU A 53 15.41 -21.26 -33.59
CA LEU A 53 16.52 -21.12 -34.54
C LEU A 53 17.80 -21.70 -33.92
N THR A 54 17.87 -23.01 -33.75
CA THR A 54 19.07 -23.69 -33.24
C THR A 54 20.11 -23.92 -34.35
N LEU A 55 21.34 -23.42 -34.19
CA LEU A 55 22.52 -23.87 -34.94
C LEU A 55 23.51 -24.52 -33.97
N ASN A 56 23.93 -25.75 -34.25
CA ASN A 56 24.89 -26.51 -33.43
C ASN A 56 24.53 -26.51 -31.92
N ASP A 57 23.28 -26.84 -31.59
CA ASP A 57 22.73 -26.87 -30.23
C ASP A 57 22.74 -25.51 -29.48
N THR A 58 23.00 -24.40 -30.18
CA THR A 58 22.90 -23.04 -29.62
C THR A 58 21.72 -22.29 -30.23
N GLN A 59 20.87 -21.71 -29.38
CA GLN A 59 19.71 -20.93 -29.80
C GLN A 59 20.18 -19.56 -30.34
N MET A 60 19.93 -19.30 -31.62
CA MET A 60 20.27 -18.03 -32.25
C MET A 60 19.19 -16.97 -32.12
N ASN A 61 17.96 -17.36 -31.81
CA ASN A 61 16.90 -16.39 -31.53
C ASN A 61 17.01 -15.93 -30.07
N PRO A 62 17.46 -14.70 -29.78
CA PRO A 62 17.61 -14.21 -28.42
C PRO A 62 16.26 -14.04 -27.71
N SER A 63 15.15 -13.94 -28.47
CA SER A 63 13.79 -13.80 -27.94
C SER A 63 13.06 -15.12 -27.76
N PHE A 64 13.70 -16.23 -28.12
CA PHE A 64 13.09 -17.54 -28.02
C PHE A 64 12.77 -17.90 -26.57
N MET A 65 11.56 -18.39 -26.36
CA MET A 65 11.13 -19.01 -25.11
C MET A 65 10.52 -20.37 -25.41
N GLU A 66 10.80 -21.32 -24.53
CA GLU A 66 10.18 -22.63 -24.59
C GLU A 66 8.66 -22.52 -24.48
N LEU A 67 7.96 -23.39 -25.22
CA LEU A 67 6.50 -23.45 -25.22
C LEU A 67 5.93 -23.74 -23.82
N SER A 68 6.62 -24.54 -23.02
CA SER A 68 6.32 -24.80 -21.61
C SER A 68 6.20 -23.48 -20.81
N THR A 69 7.14 -22.56 -20.99
CA THR A 69 7.19 -21.26 -20.32
C THR A 69 6.09 -20.33 -20.84
N LEU A 70 5.86 -20.31 -22.15
CA LEU A 70 4.77 -19.51 -22.75
C LEU A 70 3.39 -19.93 -22.20
N ILE A 71 3.12 -21.23 -22.09
CA ILE A 71 1.84 -21.74 -21.53
C ILE A 71 1.74 -21.43 -20.05
N MET A 72 2.81 -21.65 -19.29
CA MET A 72 2.83 -21.37 -17.86
C MET A 72 2.45 -19.92 -17.57
N VAL A 73 3.01 -18.96 -18.31
CA VAL A 73 2.77 -17.53 -18.08
C VAL A 73 1.45 -17.08 -18.71
N ILE A 74 1.24 -17.27 -20.02
CA ILE A 74 0.05 -16.76 -20.72
C ILE A 74 -1.21 -17.52 -20.27
N GLY A 75 -1.13 -18.86 -20.25
CA GLY A 75 -2.22 -19.70 -19.77
C GLY A 75 -2.49 -19.50 -18.28
N GLY A 76 -1.44 -19.31 -17.47
CA GLY A 76 -1.57 -19.01 -16.05
C GLY A 76 -2.30 -17.68 -15.80
N VAL A 77 -1.94 -16.61 -16.53
CA VAL A 77 -2.66 -15.33 -16.46
C VAL A 77 -4.12 -15.49 -16.88
N GLN A 78 -4.40 -16.20 -17.97
CA GLN A 78 -5.77 -16.46 -18.42
C GLN A 78 -6.57 -17.23 -17.36
N LEU A 79 -5.97 -18.24 -16.73
CA LEU A 79 -6.59 -19.01 -15.64
C LEU A 79 -6.89 -18.10 -14.44
N ILE A 80 -5.95 -17.27 -14.00
CA ILE A 80 -6.15 -16.34 -12.89
C ILE A 80 -7.32 -15.39 -13.19
N LEU A 81 -7.36 -14.81 -14.39
CA LEU A 81 -8.46 -13.94 -14.81
C LEU A 81 -9.80 -14.68 -14.81
N PHE A 82 -9.82 -15.92 -15.30
CA PHE A 82 -11.03 -16.75 -15.29
C PHE A 82 -11.53 -17.02 -13.86
N LEU A 83 -10.64 -17.38 -12.94
CA LEU A 83 -10.96 -17.66 -11.54
C LEU A 83 -11.44 -16.40 -10.81
N LEU A 84 -10.85 -15.23 -11.10
CA LEU A 84 -11.27 -13.95 -10.54
C LEU A 84 -12.69 -13.56 -10.97
N VAL A 85 -13.08 -13.85 -12.22
CA VAL A 85 -14.44 -13.59 -12.69
C VAL A 85 -15.45 -14.54 -12.04
N GLN A 86 -15.10 -15.82 -11.87
CA GLN A 86 -15.97 -16.79 -11.21
C GLN A 86 -16.14 -16.51 -9.72
N ASN A 87 -15.08 -16.07 -9.04
CA ASN A 87 -15.09 -15.74 -7.61
C ASN A 87 -15.67 -16.86 -6.72
N GLU A 88 -15.38 -18.12 -7.07
CA GLU A 88 -15.84 -19.32 -6.34
C GLU A 88 -14.86 -19.75 -5.22
N PHE A 89 -13.70 -19.11 -5.10
CA PHE A 89 -12.61 -19.54 -4.20
C PHE A 89 -13.02 -19.56 -2.72
N SER A 90 -13.82 -18.58 -2.29
CA SER A 90 -14.34 -18.54 -0.91
C SER A 90 -15.26 -19.73 -0.60
N LYS A 91 -16.05 -20.18 -1.59
CA LYS A 91 -16.94 -21.33 -1.43
C LYS A 91 -16.15 -22.63 -1.36
N ALA A 92 -15.12 -22.76 -2.19
CA ALA A 92 -14.22 -23.92 -2.16
C ALA A 92 -13.53 -24.11 -0.79
N PHE A 93 -13.21 -23.00 -0.10
CA PHE A 93 -12.58 -23.06 1.23
C PHE A 93 -13.58 -23.32 2.37
N ASN A 94 -14.77 -22.72 2.30
CA ASN A 94 -15.78 -22.84 3.36
C ASN A 94 -16.59 -24.13 3.28
N GLU A 95 -16.85 -24.64 2.07
CA GLU A 95 -17.70 -25.81 1.81
C GLU A 95 -16.98 -26.80 0.84
N PRO A 96 -15.87 -27.42 1.26
CA PRO A 96 -15.02 -28.24 0.38
C PRO A 96 -15.69 -29.53 -0.11
N THR A 97 -16.84 -29.90 0.46
CA THR A 97 -17.59 -31.12 0.08
C THR A 97 -18.60 -30.88 -1.05
N ASP A 98 -18.98 -29.61 -1.30
CA ASP A 98 -19.89 -29.27 -2.40
C ASP A 98 -19.12 -28.97 -3.68
N VAL A 99 -18.72 -30.05 -4.38
CA VAL A 99 -17.99 -29.96 -5.65
C VAL A 99 -18.79 -29.19 -6.73
N LYS A 100 -20.12 -29.14 -6.61
CA LYS A 100 -20.98 -28.41 -7.56
C LYS A 100 -20.79 -26.89 -7.42
N ALA A 101 -20.47 -26.40 -6.23
CA ALA A 101 -20.32 -24.97 -5.95
C ALA A 101 -19.09 -24.33 -6.63
N TYR A 102 -18.10 -25.13 -7.06
CA TYR A 102 -16.86 -24.67 -7.68
C TYR A 102 -16.45 -25.47 -8.95
N SER A 103 -17.40 -26.17 -9.58
CA SER A 103 -17.13 -27.04 -10.73
C SER A 103 -16.59 -26.29 -11.95
N THR A 104 -17.00 -25.02 -12.15
CA THR A 104 -16.56 -24.18 -13.26
C THR A 104 -15.07 -23.80 -13.12
N SER A 105 -14.68 -23.42 -11.91
CA SER A 105 -13.27 -23.15 -11.57
C SER A 105 -12.42 -24.41 -11.69
N LEU A 106 -12.92 -25.56 -11.23
CA LEU A 106 -12.23 -26.86 -11.34
C LEU A 106 -12.00 -27.27 -12.81
N PHE A 107 -12.99 -27.06 -13.68
CA PHE A 107 -12.85 -27.31 -15.11
C PHE A 107 -11.73 -26.46 -15.72
N ALA A 108 -11.67 -25.16 -15.41
CA ALA A 108 -10.63 -24.29 -15.95
C ALA A 108 -9.22 -24.70 -15.49
N ILE A 109 -9.07 -25.07 -14.22
CA ILE A 109 -7.80 -25.60 -13.68
C ILE A 109 -7.41 -26.89 -14.41
N THR A 110 -8.36 -27.80 -14.60
CA THR A 110 -8.12 -29.07 -15.29
C THR A 110 -7.72 -28.85 -16.74
N MET A 111 -8.40 -27.97 -17.47
CA MET A 111 -8.07 -27.61 -18.85
C MET A 111 -6.70 -26.96 -18.97
N PHE A 112 -6.32 -26.10 -18.02
CA PHE A 112 -4.99 -25.50 -17.98
C PHE A 112 -3.91 -26.57 -17.76
N LEU A 113 -4.09 -27.49 -16.81
CA LEU A 113 -3.15 -28.59 -16.56
C LEU A 113 -3.02 -29.52 -17.78
N LEU A 114 -4.14 -29.84 -18.43
CA LEU A 114 -4.13 -30.62 -19.67
C LEU A 114 -3.37 -29.88 -20.78
N ALA A 115 -3.59 -28.58 -20.95
CA ALA A 115 -2.87 -27.78 -21.94
C ALA A 115 -1.36 -27.71 -21.62
N PHE A 116 -1.00 -27.50 -20.35
CA PHE A 116 0.40 -27.43 -19.91
C PHE A 116 1.18 -28.73 -20.16
N LEU A 117 0.52 -29.89 -20.01
CA LEU A 117 1.13 -31.19 -20.24
C LEU A 117 1.11 -31.62 -21.72
N ALA A 118 0.00 -31.37 -22.42
CA ALA A 118 -0.21 -31.90 -23.76
C ALA A 118 0.39 -31.01 -24.86
N VAL A 119 0.29 -29.68 -24.74
CA VAL A 119 0.68 -28.75 -25.81
C VAL A 119 2.19 -28.77 -26.11
N PRO A 120 3.11 -28.86 -25.13
CA PRO A 120 4.54 -28.98 -25.44
C PRO A 120 4.91 -30.22 -26.25
N ALA A 121 4.07 -31.27 -26.24
CA ALA A 121 4.25 -32.46 -27.05
C ALA A 121 3.67 -32.33 -28.48
N LEU A 122 3.07 -31.20 -28.81
CA LEU A 122 2.51 -30.92 -30.13
C LEU A 122 3.47 -30.03 -30.93
N ASP A 123 3.80 -30.47 -32.15
CA ASP A 123 4.61 -29.69 -33.10
C ASP A 123 3.76 -28.58 -33.76
N LEU A 124 3.44 -27.54 -33.00
CA LEU A 124 2.64 -26.41 -33.46
C LEU A 124 3.49 -25.38 -34.23
N SER A 125 2.96 -24.90 -35.35
CA SER A 125 3.60 -23.85 -36.14
C SER A 125 3.69 -22.51 -35.37
N PRO A 126 4.91 -21.93 -35.20
CA PRO A 126 5.13 -20.66 -34.52
C PRO A 126 4.37 -19.46 -35.10
N GLY A 127 4.21 -19.41 -36.42
CA GLY A 127 3.63 -18.25 -37.11
C GLY A 127 2.10 -18.23 -37.17
N THR A 128 1.43 -19.36 -36.98
CA THR A 128 -0.04 -19.45 -37.18
C THR A 128 -0.78 -20.15 -36.04
N GLN A 129 -0.39 -21.38 -35.69
CA GLN A 129 -1.09 -22.19 -34.70
C GLN A 129 -0.85 -21.69 -33.27
N MET A 130 0.37 -21.24 -32.98
CA MET A 130 0.75 -20.76 -31.64
C MET A 130 0.03 -19.46 -31.25
N PRO A 131 0.01 -18.38 -32.08
CA PRO A 131 -0.83 -17.21 -31.83
C PRO A 131 -2.32 -17.56 -31.68
N PHE A 132 -2.82 -18.47 -32.53
CA PHE A 132 -4.23 -18.86 -32.47
C PHE A 132 -4.58 -19.64 -31.20
N LEU A 133 -3.71 -20.53 -30.73
CA LEU A 133 -3.88 -21.26 -29.47
C LEU A 133 -4.03 -20.27 -28.30
N PHE A 134 -3.04 -19.38 -28.10
CA PHE A 134 -3.03 -18.49 -26.93
C PHE A 134 -4.13 -17.43 -26.98
N LEU A 135 -4.33 -16.79 -28.13
CA LEU A 135 -5.34 -15.74 -28.27
C LEU A 135 -6.75 -16.33 -28.34
N GLY A 136 -6.92 -17.46 -29.02
CA GLY A 136 -8.18 -18.18 -29.11
C GLY A 136 -8.63 -18.76 -27.77
N ALA A 137 -7.71 -19.31 -26.96
CA ALA A 137 -8.02 -19.81 -25.63
C ALA A 137 -8.64 -18.71 -24.74
N GLY A 138 -8.09 -17.50 -24.78
CA GLY A 138 -8.63 -16.36 -24.06
C GLY A 138 -10.02 -15.94 -24.55
N VAL A 139 -10.25 -15.91 -25.87
CA VAL A 139 -11.57 -15.61 -26.44
C VAL A 139 -12.61 -16.68 -26.04
N VAL A 140 -12.27 -17.96 -26.15
CA VAL A 140 -13.14 -19.06 -25.73
C VAL A 140 -13.44 -18.98 -24.24
N SER A 141 -12.43 -18.71 -23.40
CA SER A 141 -12.61 -18.54 -21.96
C SER A 141 -13.63 -17.44 -21.64
N GLY A 142 -13.54 -16.29 -22.32
CA GLY A 142 -14.51 -15.19 -22.15
C GLY A 142 -15.92 -15.54 -22.62
N ILE A 143 -16.07 -16.30 -23.72
CA ILE A 143 -17.37 -16.80 -24.18
C ILE A 143 -17.98 -17.77 -23.16
N LEU A 144 -17.19 -18.69 -22.61
CA LEU A 144 -17.64 -19.63 -21.57
C LEU A 144 -18.11 -18.89 -20.30
N LEU A 145 -17.36 -17.85 -19.88
CA LEU A 145 -17.75 -17.00 -18.75
C LEU A 145 -19.06 -16.25 -19.02
N LEU A 146 -19.26 -15.74 -20.23
CA LEU A 146 -20.50 -15.03 -20.59
C LEU A 146 -21.73 -15.96 -20.58
N GLN A 147 -21.57 -17.18 -21.09
CA GLN A 147 -22.65 -18.17 -21.09
C GLN A 147 -23.03 -18.59 -19.66
N ASN A 148 -22.03 -18.74 -18.77
CA ASN A 148 -22.20 -19.11 -17.37
C ASN A 148 -23.08 -20.36 -17.15
N ASN A 149 -22.88 -21.38 -18.00
CA ASN A 149 -23.66 -22.63 -18.01
C ASN A 149 -22.81 -23.87 -17.75
N LEU A 150 -21.51 -23.70 -17.48
CA LEU A 150 -20.57 -24.81 -17.40
C LEU A 150 -20.87 -25.77 -16.24
N ALA A 151 -21.27 -25.24 -15.09
CA ALA A 151 -21.70 -26.05 -13.94
C ALA A 151 -22.90 -26.96 -14.29
N GLN A 152 -23.84 -26.48 -15.11
CA GLN A 152 -24.99 -27.28 -15.54
C GLN A 152 -24.59 -28.33 -16.58
N ILE A 153 -23.67 -28.00 -17.49
CA ILE A 153 -23.18 -28.95 -18.51
C ILE A 153 -22.44 -30.11 -17.88
N LEU A 154 -21.65 -29.84 -16.83
CA LEU A 154 -20.82 -30.82 -16.14
C LEU A 154 -21.60 -31.68 -15.12
N ASP A 155 -22.81 -31.29 -14.72
CA ASP A 155 -23.63 -32.04 -13.77
C ASP A 155 -24.53 -33.07 -14.49
N PRO A 156 -24.33 -34.39 -14.29
CA PRO A 156 -25.18 -35.42 -14.88
C PRO A 156 -26.66 -35.33 -14.45
N GLU A 157 -26.93 -34.81 -13.26
CA GLU A 157 -28.32 -34.66 -12.76
C GLU A 157 -29.07 -33.56 -13.51
N ALA A 158 -28.39 -32.48 -13.89
CA ALA A 158 -28.97 -31.37 -14.64
C ALA A 158 -29.48 -31.82 -16.02
N TRP A 159 -28.76 -32.75 -16.67
CA TRP A 159 -29.19 -33.39 -17.92
C TRP A 159 -30.44 -34.26 -17.72
N ARG A 160 -30.49 -35.02 -16.63
CA ARG A 160 -31.64 -35.88 -16.29
C ARG A 160 -32.90 -35.05 -16.01
N ASN A 161 -32.72 -33.90 -15.35
CA ASN A 161 -33.81 -33.00 -14.97
C ASN A 161 -34.21 -32.00 -16.07
N LYS A 162 -33.53 -32.00 -17.23
CA LYS A 162 -33.73 -31.03 -18.33
C LYS A 162 -33.55 -29.56 -17.89
N GLU A 163 -32.62 -29.32 -16.97
CA GLU A 163 -32.28 -27.97 -16.47
C GLU A 163 -31.24 -27.26 -17.35
N VAL A 164 -30.61 -27.99 -18.28
CA VAL A 164 -29.59 -27.47 -19.20
C VAL A 164 -30.23 -26.68 -20.34
N ASP A 165 -29.83 -25.42 -20.49
CA ASP A 165 -30.14 -24.64 -21.71
C ASP A 165 -29.37 -25.21 -22.90
N MET A 166 -30.09 -25.90 -23.80
CA MET A 166 -29.52 -26.57 -24.96
C MET A 166 -28.81 -25.58 -25.91
N VAL A 167 -29.36 -24.37 -26.10
CA VAL A 167 -28.78 -23.38 -27.02
C VAL A 167 -27.46 -22.86 -26.44
N GLY A 168 -27.46 -22.48 -25.17
CA GLY A 168 -26.24 -22.08 -24.46
C GLY A 168 -25.20 -23.20 -24.44
N ALA A 169 -25.61 -24.45 -24.20
CA ALA A 169 -24.69 -25.60 -24.14
C ALA A 169 -24.03 -25.87 -25.49
N VAL A 170 -24.78 -25.79 -26.59
CA VAL A 170 -24.24 -25.92 -27.95
C VAL A 170 -23.23 -24.81 -28.25
N ILE A 171 -23.47 -23.57 -27.81
CA ILE A 171 -22.52 -22.47 -28.00
C ILE A 171 -21.23 -22.72 -27.20
N SER A 172 -21.33 -23.13 -25.93
CA SER A 172 -20.15 -23.39 -25.08
C SER A 172 -19.32 -24.57 -25.57
N VAL A 173 -19.95 -25.73 -25.81
CA VAL A 173 -19.27 -26.93 -26.29
C VAL A 173 -18.77 -26.72 -27.73
N GLY A 174 -19.57 -26.09 -28.58
CA GLY A 174 -19.20 -25.74 -29.94
C GLY A 174 -17.98 -24.84 -30.00
N ALA A 175 -17.90 -23.81 -29.14
CA ALA A 175 -16.72 -22.94 -29.05
C ALA A 175 -15.44 -23.71 -28.71
N ILE A 176 -15.51 -24.65 -27.77
CA ILE A 176 -14.36 -25.51 -27.39
C ILE A 176 -13.95 -26.42 -28.55
N VAL A 177 -14.91 -27.12 -29.16
CA VAL A 177 -14.64 -28.07 -30.25
C VAL A 177 -14.09 -27.36 -31.48
N ILE A 178 -14.69 -26.22 -31.87
CA ILE A 178 -14.21 -25.41 -32.99
C ILE A 178 -12.80 -24.89 -32.71
N PHE A 179 -12.54 -24.41 -31.49
CA PHE A 179 -11.22 -23.93 -31.10
C PHE A 179 -10.15 -25.03 -31.17
N LEU A 180 -10.39 -26.20 -30.59
CA LEU A 180 -9.46 -27.33 -30.62
C LEU A 180 -9.25 -27.84 -32.04
N GLY A 181 -10.34 -28.03 -32.80
CA GLY A 181 -10.29 -28.50 -34.18
C GLY A 181 -9.53 -27.55 -35.10
N LEU A 182 -9.76 -26.24 -34.97
CA LEU A 182 -9.03 -25.22 -35.71
C LEU A 182 -7.57 -25.14 -35.27
N THR A 183 -7.25 -25.18 -33.97
CA THR A 183 -5.86 -25.10 -33.50
C THR A 183 -4.99 -26.21 -34.11
N MET A 184 -5.50 -27.44 -34.18
CA MET A 184 -4.75 -28.57 -34.75
C MET A 184 -4.66 -28.53 -36.28
N ASN A 185 -5.65 -27.96 -36.97
CA ASN A 185 -5.75 -28.00 -38.43
C ASN A 185 -5.62 -26.64 -39.12
N LEU A 186 -5.27 -25.57 -38.40
CA LEU A 186 -5.30 -24.21 -38.94
C LEU A 186 -4.39 -24.07 -40.17
N SER A 187 -3.22 -24.70 -40.13
CA SER A 187 -2.25 -24.75 -41.23
C SER A 187 -2.80 -25.41 -42.50
N MET A 188 -3.82 -26.27 -42.38
CA MET A 188 -4.48 -26.95 -43.49
C MET A 188 -5.59 -26.12 -44.13
N VAL A 189 -5.97 -24.97 -43.54
CA VAL A 189 -7.01 -24.07 -44.06
C VAL A 189 -6.41 -22.68 -44.33
N PRO A 190 -5.84 -22.43 -45.53
CA PRO A 190 -5.06 -21.21 -45.80
C PRO A 190 -5.81 -19.89 -45.57
N ILE A 191 -7.11 -19.86 -45.87
CA ILE A 191 -7.96 -18.66 -45.69
C ILE A 191 -8.07 -18.27 -44.21
N LEU A 192 -8.22 -19.26 -43.32
CA LEU A 192 -8.34 -19.04 -41.88
C LEU A 192 -6.98 -18.78 -41.24
N ALA A 193 -5.92 -19.44 -41.73
CA ALA A 193 -4.56 -19.20 -41.27
C ALA A 193 -4.11 -17.75 -41.51
N GLN A 194 -4.41 -17.20 -42.70
CA GLN A 194 -4.05 -15.82 -43.06
C GLN A 194 -4.89 -14.76 -42.33
N ASN A 195 -6.10 -15.10 -41.87
CA ASN A 195 -7.05 -14.18 -41.25
C ASN A 195 -7.40 -14.54 -39.79
N SER A 196 -6.49 -15.23 -39.09
CA SER A 196 -6.73 -15.74 -37.73
C SER A 196 -7.07 -14.60 -36.74
N ILE A 197 -6.37 -13.48 -36.83
CA ILE A 197 -6.59 -12.29 -35.98
C ILE A 197 -7.92 -11.61 -36.28
N ALA A 198 -8.28 -11.50 -37.56
CA ALA A 198 -9.57 -10.95 -37.97
C ALA A 198 -10.74 -11.85 -37.50
N LEU A 199 -10.57 -13.17 -37.55
CA LEU A 199 -11.54 -14.14 -37.04
C LEU A 199 -11.76 -13.99 -35.53
N LEU A 200 -10.68 -13.93 -34.74
CA LEU A 200 -10.76 -13.75 -33.29
C LEU A 200 -11.34 -12.37 -32.92
N SER A 201 -10.97 -11.32 -33.66
CA SER A 201 -11.53 -9.98 -33.50
C SER A 201 -13.02 -9.95 -33.80
N ALA A 202 -13.47 -10.64 -34.86
CA ALA A 202 -14.88 -10.78 -35.18
C ALA A 202 -15.64 -11.49 -34.06
N ALA A 203 -15.08 -12.57 -33.51
CA ALA A 203 -15.69 -13.30 -32.40
C ALA A 203 -15.86 -12.43 -31.15
N ILE A 204 -14.84 -11.63 -30.79
CA ILE A 204 -14.93 -10.67 -29.67
C ILE A 204 -15.99 -9.62 -29.96
N VAL A 205 -15.99 -9.00 -31.15
CA VAL A 205 -16.94 -7.94 -31.50
C VAL A 205 -18.37 -8.45 -31.46
N VAL A 206 -18.65 -9.61 -32.06
CA VAL A 206 -19.97 -10.23 -32.05
C VAL A 206 -20.40 -10.56 -30.63
N ALA A 207 -19.53 -11.19 -29.84
CA ALA A 207 -19.84 -11.53 -28.45
C ALA A 207 -20.13 -10.29 -27.61
N VAL A 208 -19.26 -9.27 -27.68
CA VAL A 208 -19.40 -8.05 -26.86
C VAL A 208 -20.65 -7.26 -27.25
N VAL A 209 -20.93 -7.08 -28.55
CA VAL A 209 -22.11 -6.34 -29.01
C VAL A 209 -23.40 -7.09 -28.69
N ALA A 210 -23.44 -8.41 -28.93
CA ALA A 210 -24.61 -9.23 -28.62
C ALA A 210 -24.91 -9.25 -27.12
N TRP A 211 -23.90 -9.51 -26.28
CA TRP A 211 -24.07 -9.57 -24.83
C TRP A 211 -24.31 -8.21 -24.20
N SER A 212 -23.70 -7.13 -24.72
CA SER A 212 -24.04 -5.76 -24.28
C SER A 212 -25.51 -5.43 -24.55
N SER A 213 -26.05 -5.89 -25.68
CA SER A 213 -27.46 -5.69 -26.03
C SER A 213 -28.38 -6.52 -25.13
N ILE A 214 -28.01 -7.77 -24.84
CA ILE A 214 -28.75 -8.65 -23.92
C ILE A 214 -28.74 -8.09 -22.49
N LEU A 215 -27.58 -7.65 -21.97
CA LEU A 215 -27.45 -7.11 -20.62
C LEU A 215 -28.20 -5.77 -20.45
N SER A 216 -28.36 -4.99 -21.52
CA SER A 216 -29.17 -3.77 -21.53
C SER A 216 -30.68 -4.04 -21.38
N SER A 217 -31.15 -5.27 -21.55
CA SER A 217 -32.59 -5.60 -21.49
C SER A 217 -33.12 -5.83 -20.07
N GLU A 218 -32.29 -5.72 -19.02
CA GLU A 218 -32.62 -5.93 -17.60
C GLU A 218 -33.36 -7.26 -17.29
N SER A 219 -33.24 -8.27 -18.17
CA SER A 219 -33.97 -9.53 -18.08
C SER A 219 -33.36 -10.57 -17.12
N ALA A 220 -32.21 -10.29 -16.51
CA ALA A 220 -31.45 -11.24 -15.70
C ALA A 220 -31.48 -10.90 -14.20
N LYS A 221 -31.33 -11.92 -13.34
CA LYS A 221 -31.14 -11.73 -11.89
C LYS A 221 -29.88 -10.86 -11.63
N PRO A 222 -29.88 -9.99 -10.62
CA PRO A 222 -28.74 -9.08 -10.35
C PRO A 222 -27.39 -9.79 -10.18
N SER A 223 -27.36 -10.96 -9.55
CA SER A 223 -26.14 -11.75 -9.37
C SER A 223 -25.56 -12.29 -10.69
N ILE A 224 -26.43 -12.75 -11.59
CA ILE A 224 -26.06 -13.25 -12.92
C ILE A 224 -25.63 -12.06 -13.81
N GLN A 225 -26.31 -10.93 -13.69
CA GLN A 225 -25.98 -9.71 -14.43
C GLN A 225 -24.60 -9.17 -14.03
N ALA A 226 -24.27 -9.14 -12.73
CA ALA A 226 -22.96 -8.71 -12.24
C ALA A 226 -21.84 -9.60 -12.80
N HIS A 227 -22.00 -10.93 -12.71
CA HIS A 227 -21.03 -11.89 -13.27
C HIS A 227 -20.83 -11.71 -14.77
N ARG A 228 -21.92 -11.67 -15.55
CA ARG A 228 -21.85 -11.48 -17.02
C ARG A 228 -21.26 -10.13 -17.42
N THR A 229 -21.50 -9.08 -16.63
CA THR A 229 -20.88 -7.76 -16.87
C THR A 229 -19.37 -7.81 -16.65
N THR A 230 -18.91 -8.49 -15.60
CA THR A 230 -17.47 -8.70 -15.37
C THR A 230 -16.85 -9.57 -16.47
N ALA A 231 -17.52 -10.64 -16.90
CA ALA A 231 -17.07 -11.48 -18.01
C ALA A 231 -16.98 -10.71 -19.33
N LEU A 232 -17.96 -9.83 -19.61
CA LEU A 232 -17.96 -8.95 -20.79
C LEU A 232 -16.77 -7.98 -20.76
N ALA A 233 -16.50 -7.37 -19.59
CA ALA A 233 -15.36 -6.48 -19.39
C ALA A 233 -14.03 -7.22 -19.59
N LEU A 234 -13.91 -8.45 -19.08
CA LEU A 234 -12.74 -9.29 -19.29
C LEU A 234 -12.53 -9.59 -20.77
N LEU A 235 -13.56 -10.03 -21.49
CA LEU A 235 -13.45 -10.33 -22.93
C LEU A 235 -13.09 -9.07 -23.75
N GLY A 236 -13.65 -7.91 -23.39
CA GLY A 236 -13.31 -6.64 -24.01
C GLY A 236 -11.88 -6.16 -23.72
N LEU A 237 -11.37 -6.38 -22.50
CA LEU A 237 -10.02 -5.98 -22.09
C LEU A 237 -8.96 -7.06 -22.37
N PHE A 238 -9.36 -8.26 -22.78
CA PHE A 238 -8.46 -9.38 -23.03
C PHE A 238 -7.30 -9.03 -23.98
N PRO A 239 -7.51 -8.34 -25.14
CA PRO A 239 -6.43 -7.99 -26.04
C PRO A 239 -5.37 -7.09 -25.40
N ILE A 240 -5.77 -6.10 -24.59
CA ILE A 240 -4.83 -5.17 -23.95
C ILE A 240 -4.14 -5.78 -22.73
N ILE A 241 -4.83 -6.60 -21.95
CA ILE A 241 -4.23 -7.30 -20.80
C ILE A 241 -3.14 -8.25 -21.31
N THR A 242 -3.46 -9.05 -22.33
CA THR A 242 -2.52 -10.01 -22.94
C THR A 242 -1.35 -9.27 -23.61
N TYR A 243 -1.60 -8.10 -24.21
CA TYR A 243 -0.55 -7.24 -24.77
C TYR A 243 0.47 -6.80 -23.73
N PHE A 244 0.04 -6.32 -22.56
CA PHE A 244 0.99 -5.90 -21.53
C PHE A 244 1.82 -7.09 -21.02
N VAL A 245 1.21 -8.25 -20.83
CA VAL A 245 1.92 -9.47 -20.40
C VAL A 245 2.96 -9.89 -21.44
N LEU A 246 2.55 -10.07 -22.70
CA LEU A 246 3.46 -10.46 -23.78
C LEU A 246 4.54 -9.42 -24.02
N ARG A 247 4.21 -8.13 -23.93
CA ARG A 247 5.19 -7.04 -24.08
C ARG A 247 6.28 -7.13 -23.02
N VAL A 248 5.92 -7.37 -21.76
CA VAL A 248 6.91 -7.53 -20.67
C VAL A 248 7.78 -8.77 -20.92
N MET A 249 7.17 -9.90 -21.27
CA MET A 249 7.92 -11.14 -21.57
C MET A 249 8.91 -10.95 -22.74
N TYR A 250 8.45 -10.32 -23.81
CA TYR A 250 9.29 -10.02 -24.98
C TYR A 250 10.45 -9.09 -24.63
N LEU A 251 10.21 -8.07 -23.81
CA LEU A 251 11.25 -7.11 -23.42
C LEU A 251 12.32 -7.74 -22.50
N GLN A 252 11.99 -8.78 -21.73
CA GLN A 252 12.96 -9.53 -20.94
C GLN A 252 13.94 -10.33 -21.80
N HIS A 253 13.55 -10.70 -23.02
CA HIS A 253 14.36 -11.48 -23.97
C HIS A 253 14.57 -10.70 -25.28
N HIS A 254 14.73 -9.38 -25.18
CA HIS A 254 14.82 -8.54 -26.37
C HIS A 254 16.13 -8.82 -27.15
N PRO A 255 16.15 -8.72 -28.50
CA PRO A 255 17.38 -8.94 -29.26
C PRO A 255 18.49 -7.92 -28.98
N ASP A 256 18.12 -6.70 -28.62
CA ASP A 256 19.06 -5.67 -28.16
C ASP A 256 19.49 -5.91 -26.70
N PRO A 257 20.79 -6.16 -26.44
CA PRO A 257 21.31 -6.43 -25.10
C PRO A 257 21.08 -5.27 -24.12
N VAL A 258 21.00 -4.02 -24.60
CA VAL A 258 20.74 -2.85 -23.73
C VAL A 258 19.31 -2.90 -23.18
N MET A 259 18.34 -3.29 -24.01
CA MET A 259 16.96 -3.44 -23.58
C MET A 259 16.82 -4.62 -22.63
N THR A 260 17.41 -5.77 -22.97
CA THR A 260 17.41 -6.95 -22.11
C THR A 260 18.01 -6.64 -20.74
N ASN A 261 19.15 -5.98 -20.67
CA ASN A 261 19.75 -5.63 -19.38
C ASN A 261 18.85 -4.70 -18.54
N ARG A 262 18.08 -3.80 -19.17
CA ARG A 262 17.14 -2.93 -18.46
C ARG A 262 15.90 -3.65 -17.94
N TRP A 263 15.42 -4.65 -18.67
CA TRP A 263 14.14 -5.32 -18.43
C TRP A 263 14.23 -6.67 -17.72
N LEU A 264 15.38 -7.35 -17.82
CA LEU A 264 15.63 -8.63 -17.17
C LEU A 264 15.49 -8.50 -15.66
N VAL A 265 14.63 -9.33 -15.07
CA VAL A 265 14.37 -9.35 -13.63
C VAL A 265 15.36 -10.28 -12.96
N ASP A 266 16.51 -9.72 -12.60
CA ASP A 266 17.61 -10.39 -11.91
C ASP A 266 18.09 -9.48 -10.77
N LEU A 267 18.44 -10.06 -9.63
CA LEU A 267 18.87 -9.36 -8.41
C LEU A 267 20.35 -9.61 -8.05
N ASP A 268 21.12 -10.35 -8.86
CA ASP A 268 22.52 -10.69 -8.58
C ASP A 268 23.38 -9.44 -8.39
N PHE A 269 23.08 -8.37 -9.12
CA PHE A 269 23.77 -7.09 -8.99
C PHE A 269 23.63 -6.44 -7.59
N MET A 270 22.65 -6.85 -6.78
CA MET A 270 22.42 -6.29 -5.45
C MET A 270 23.45 -6.73 -4.40
N GLU A 271 24.17 -7.84 -4.66
CA GLU A 271 25.25 -8.30 -3.79
C GLU A 271 26.51 -7.45 -3.91
N LEU A 272 26.70 -6.83 -5.08
CA LEU A 272 27.83 -5.96 -5.38
C LEU A 272 27.70 -4.59 -4.68
N GLY A 273 28.82 -3.88 -4.52
CA GLY A 273 28.86 -2.57 -3.85
C GLY A 273 28.53 -1.37 -4.74
N ASN A 274 28.14 -0.25 -4.12
CA ASN A 274 27.87 1.04 -4.78
C ASN A 274 29.08 1.98 -4.76
N THR A 275 29.16 2.91 -5.71
CA THR A 275 30.26 3.90 -5.80
C THR A 275 29.96 5.24 -5.12
N PHE A 276 28.73 5.45 -4.64
CA PHE A 276 28.29 6.73 -4.08
C PHE A 276 28.10 6.62 -2.55
N ARG A 277 28.22 7.76 -1.87
CA ARG A 277 27.96 7.90 -0.43
C ARG A 277 26.52 8.34 -0.20
N ILE A 278 25.94 7.88 0.90
CA ILE A 278 24.65 8.35 1.43
C ILE A 278 24.85 8.78 2.88
N ASN A 279 24.11 9.79 3.32
CA ASN A 279 24.02 10.08 4.75
C ASN A 279 22.89 9.20 5.33
N SER A 280 23.27 8.22 6.13
CA SER A 280 22.36 7.27 6.77
C SER A 280 22.49 7.31 8.27
N TRP A 281 21.37 7.12 8.96
CA TRP A 281 21.31 6.98 10.40
C TRP A 281 20.31 5.86 10.71
N PRO A 282 20.62 4.94 11.63
CA PRO A 282 21.64 5.06 12.68
C PRO A 282 23.00 4.42 12.39
N PHE A 283 23.21 3.87 11.18
CA PHE A 283 24.49 3.29 10.77
C PHE A 283 24.97 3.93 9.47
N GLU A 284 26.27 3.95 9.28
CA GLU A 284 26.91 4.40 8.04
C GLU A 284 27.08 3.24 7.06
N VAL A 285 27.06 3.56 5.77
CA VAL A 285 27.26 2.59 4.70
C VAL A 285 28.49 2.98 3.91
N GLU A 286 29.46 2.07 3.84
CA GLU A 286 30.73 2.28 3.17
C GLU A 286 30.60 2.00 1.67
N PRO A 287 30.91 2.98 0.79
CA PRO A 287 30.94 2.75 -0.64
C PRO A 287 31.92 1.65 -1.00
N THR A 288 31.61 0.90 -2.05
CA THR A 288 32.38 -0.20 -2.68
C THR A 288 32.51 -1.46 -1.84
N LEU A 289 32.55 -1.34 -0.51
CA LEU A 289 32.67 -2.45 0.42
C LEU A 289 31.30 -3.06 0.76
N ASP A 290 30.32 -2.22 1.05
CA ASP A 290 28.99 -2.68 1.42
C ASP A 290 28.11 -3.00 0.22
N SER A 291 27.33 -4.08 0.36
CA SER A 291 26.34 -4.50 -0.64
C SER A 291 25.24 -3.46 -0.87
N ARG A 292 24.66 -3.44 -2.08
CA ARG A 292 23.49 -2.58 -2.39
C ARG A 292 22.28 -2.86 -1.51
N TRP A 293 22.14 -4.08 -0.98
CA TRP A 293 21.10 -4.40 0.00
C TRP A 293 21.19 -3.52 1.25
N LEU A 294 22.40 -3.20 1.71
CA LEU A 294 22.60 -2.34 2.86
C LEU A 294 22.24 -0.89 2.55
N PHE A 295 22.63 -0.38 1.38
CA PHE A 295 22.21 0.94 0.89
C PHE A 295 20.69 1.06 0.77
N TYR A 296 20.03 0.04 0.21
CA TYR A 296 18.58 -0.01 0.06
C TYR A 296 17.88 0.02 1.42
N LYS A 297 18.35 -0.79 2.37
CA LYS A 297 17.85 -0.80 3.75
C LYS A 297 18.02 0.53 4.47
N ALA A 298 19.20 1.15 4.37
CA ALA A 298 19.47 2.47 4.91
C ALA A 298 18.51 3.53 4.34
N ALA A 299 18.24 3.47 3.04
CA ALA A 299 17.32 4.37 2.36
C ALA A 299 15.85 4.19 2.83
N ILE A 300 15.40 2.95 3.06
CA ILE A 300 14.08 2.66 3.65
C ILE A 300 13.96 3.31 5.03
N ILE A 301 14.98 3.14 5.88
CA ILE A 301 14.99 3.69 7.24
C ILE A 301 14.97 5.23 7.18
N ASN A 302 15.75 5.84 6.30
CA ASN A 302 15.76 7.28 6.08
C ASN A 302 14.39 7.83 5.65
N SER A 303 13.70 7.14 4.74
CA SER A 303 12.34 7.51 4.31
C SER A 303 11.31 7.34 5.42
N ALA A 304 11.40 6.23 6.18
CA ALA A 304 10.50 5.96 7.30
C ALA A 304 10.67 6.99 8.41
N ARG A 305 11.92 7.33 8.78
CA ARG A 305 12.24 8.38 9.75
C ARG A 305 11.63 9.72 9.37
N ALA A 306 11.87 10.17 8.13
CA ALA A 306 11.34 11.44 7.65
C ALA A 306 9.81 11.45 7.68
N THR A 307 9.18 10.38 7.20
CA THR A 307 7.73 10.25 7.16
C THR A 307 7.11 10.23 8.55
N LEU A 308 7.62 9.42 9.48
CA LEU A 308 7.08 9.29 10.83
C LEU A 308 7.18 10.62 11.59
N LEU A 309 8.32 11.30 11.50
CA LEU A 309 8.49 12.60 12.14
C LEU A 309 7.55 13.64 11.52
N SER A 310 7.42 13.69 10.19
CA SER A 310 6.49 14.59 9.51
C SER A 310 5.03 14.30 9.85
N ILE A 311 4.61 13.03 9.99
CA ILE A 311 3.25 12.67 10.42
C ILE A 311 2.95 13.27 11.79
N VAL A 312 3.87 13.14 12.76
CA VAL A 312 3.69 13.68 14.11
C VAL A 312 3.59 15.21 14.06
N LEU A 313 4.57 15.86 13.43
CA LEU A 313 4.64 17.33 13.38
C LEU A 313 3.45 17.93 12.62
N CYS A 314 3.06 17.34 11.49
CA CYS A 314 1.96 17.85 10.69
C CYS A 314 0.60 17.63 11.37
N THR A 315 0.46 16.57 12.17
CA THR A 315 -0.75 16.33 12.96
C THR A 315 -0.89 17.36 14.06
N ILE A 316 0.18 17.63 14.81
CA ILE A 316 0.18 18.65 15.86
C ILE A 316 -0.12 20.02 15.25
N LEU A 317 0.65 20.44 14.24
CA LEU A 317 0.47 21.74 13.60
C LEU A 317 -0.90 21.86 12.93
N GLY A 318 -1.34 20.82 12.22
CA GLY A 318 -2.62 20.79 11.53
C GLY A 318 -3.83 20.85 12.48
N ILE A 319 -3.79 20.17 13.63
CA ILE A 319 -4.83 20.30 14.66
C ILE A 319 -4.86 21.72 15.22
N ILE A 320 -3.70 22.29 15.57
CA ILE A 320 -3.61 23.66 16.10
C ILE A 320 -4.19 24.65 15.08
N VAL A 321 -3.75 24.60 13.83
CA VAL A 321 -4.22 25.51 12.76
C VAL A 321 -5.71 25.29 12.49
N GLY A 322 -6.17 24.03 12.40
CA GLY A 322 -7.55 23.67 12.13
C GLY A 322 -8.53 24.18 13.21
N VAL A 323 -8.17 24.00 14.48
CA VAL A 323 -8.95 24.53 15.62
C VAL A 323 -8.88 26.06 15.68
N THR A 324 -7.70 26.64 15.49
CA THR A 324 -7.52 28.11 15.49
C THR A 324 -8.39 28.79 14.44
N ARG A 325 -8.59 28.14 13.30
CA ARG A 325 -9.43 28.65 12.22
C ARG A 325 -10.92 28.73 12.58
N LEU A 326 -11.38 27.91 13.53
CA LEU A 326 -12.73 27.95 14.09
C LEU A 326 -12.90 28.97 15.23
N SER A 327 -11.81 29.65 15.62
CA SER A 327 -11.85 30.66 16.68
C SER A 327 -12.72 31.85 16.31
N SER A 328 -13.39 32.42 17.31
CA SER A 328 -14.13 33.69 17.17
C SER A 328 -13.19 34.88 16.95
N ASN A 329 -11.90 34.75 17.27
CA ASN A 329 -10.90 35.78 17.03
C ASN A 329 -10.58 35.88 15.53
N LYS A 330 -11.03 36.97 14.90
CA LYS A 330 -10.83 37.23 13.47
C LYS A 330 -9.37 37.26 13.04
N LEU A 331 -8.46 37.76 13.87
CA LEU A 331 -7.03 37.80 13.52
C LEU A 331 -6.48 36.38 13.45
N ALA A 332 -6.71 35.58 14.49
CA ALA A 332 -6.24 34.20 14.56
C ALA A 332 -6.84 33.34 13.45
N SER A 333 -8.15 33.44 13.21
CA SER A 333 -8.84 32.70 12.15
C SER A 333 -8.38 33.13 10.75
N THR A 334 -8.16 34.43 10.52
CA THR A 334 -7.63 34.93 9.24
C THR A 334 -6.21 34.45 9.00
N MET A 335 -5.31 34.53 9.99
CA MET A 335 -3.93 34.05 9.85
C MET A 335 -3.86 32.55 9.56
N ALA A 336 -4.66 31.74 10.26
CA ALA A 336 -4.78 30.31 9.98
C ALA A 336 -5.34 30.04 8.57
N THR A 337 -6.29 30.84 8.11
CA THR A 337 -6.85 30.74 6.76
C THR A 337 -5.81 31.07 5.69
N VAL A 338 -5.06 32.16 5.85
CA VAL A 338 -3.99 32.53 4.92
C VAL A 338 -2.93 31.43 4.84
N TYR A 339 -2.49 30.91 5.99
CA TYR A 339 -1.57 29.78 6.05
C TYR A 339 -2.09 28.58 5.22
N VAL A 340 -3.33 28.15 5.48
CA VAL A 340 -3.90 26.98 4.78
C VAL A 340 -4.00 27.23 3.28
N GLU A 341 -4.50 28.39 2.85
CA GLU A 341 -4.65 28.72 1.44
C GLU A 341 -3.29 28.85 0.72
N VAL A 342 -2.26 29.35 1.38
CA VAL A 342 -0.92 29.43 0.78
C VAL A 342 -0.33 28.03 0.61
N PHE A 343 -0.20 27.26 1.68
CA PHE A 343 0.55 26.00 1.64
C PHE A 343 -0.18 24.89 0.90
N ARG A 344 -1.52 24.84 0.93
CA ARG A 344 -2.29 23.83 0.21
C ARG A 344 -2.20 23.99 -1.31
N ASN A 345 -2.07 25.23 -1.79
CA ASN A 345 -2.08 25.55 -3.21
C ASN A 345 -0.67 25.57 -3.84
N LEU A 346 0.39 25.43 -3.04
CA LEU A 346 1.77 25.33 -3.53
C LEU A 346 2.14 23.88 -3.89
N PRO A 347 2.75 23.63 -5.06
CA PRO A 347 3.35 22.34 -5.34
C PRO A 347 4.44 22.00 -4.32
N LEU A 348 4.38 20.81 -3.71
CA LEU A 348 5.30 20.43 -2.65
C LEU A 348 6.78 20.47 -3.10
N ALA A 349 7.09 20.08 -4.33
CA ALA A 349 8.45 20.18 -4.87
C ALA A 349 8.98 21.62 -4.86
N VAL A 350 8.15 22.60 -5.23
CA VAL A 350 8.51 24.02 -5.22
C VAL A 350 8.71 24.51 -3.78
N LEU A 351 7.84 24.08 -2.86
CA LEU A 351 7.98 24.41 -1.44
C LEU A 351 9.29 23.86 -0.86
N LEU A 352 9.62 22.61 -1.16
CA LEU A 352 10.87 21.97 -0.72
C LEU A 352 12.09 22.72 -1.24
N PHE A 353 12.08 23.07 -2.53
CA PHE A 353 13.14 23.86 -3.14
C PHE A 353 13.30 25.25 -2.48
N LEU A 354 12.19 25.94 -2.21
CA LEU A 354 12.18 27.24 -1.54
C LEU A 354 12.74 27.14 -0.12
N VAL A 355 12.27 26.17 0.66
CA VAL A 355 12.73 25.95 2.04
C VAL A 355 14.23 25.65 2.06
N ALA A 356 14.70 24.73 1.22
CA ALA A 356 16.12 24.37 1.14
C ALA A 356 16.99 25.57 0.72
N THR A 357 16.57 26.32 -0.30
CA THR A 357 17.30 27.51 -0.78
C THR A 357 17.36 28.58 0.31
N GLN A 358 16.25 28.84 0.98
CA GLN A 358 16.17 29.86 2.02
C GLN A 358 17.01 29.49 3.24
N MET A 359 16.97 28.23 3.66
CA MET A 359 17.84 27.73 4.73
C MET A 359 19.31 27.89 4.36
N GLY A 360 19.71 27.53 3.14
CA GLY A 360 21.09 27.67 2.69
C GLY A 360 21.61 29.13 2.67
N HIS A 361 20.72 30.11 2.48
CA HIS A 361 21.09 31.53 2.45
C HIS A 361 21.08 32.20 3.83
N GLN A 362 20.18 31.77 4.73
CA GLN A 362 20.04 32.34 6.07
C GLN A 362 20.99 31.71 7.10
N LEU A 363 21.40 30.45 6.89
CA LEU A 363 22.34 29.78 7.80
C LEU A 363 23.76 30.34 7.61
N PRO A 364 24.52 30.52 8.71
CA PRO A 364 25.93 30.92 8.64
C PRO A 364 26.73 29.98 7.75
N ARG A 365 27.70 30.51 7.01
CA ARG A 365 28.59 29.66 6.22
C ARG A 365 29.42 28.82 7.17
N PHE A 366 29.81 27.63 6.74
CA PHE A 366 30.65 26.72 7.53
C PHE A 366 31.89 27.41 8.13
N HIS A 367 32.49 28.38 7.44
CA HIS A 367 33.66 29.11 7.95
C HIS A 367 33.36 30.10 9.09
N ASP A 368 32.10 30.47 9.33
CA ASP A 368 31.72 31.57 10.23
C ASP A 368 31.49 31.12 11.69
N GLU A 369 31.76 29.84 12.01
CA GLU A 369 31.82 29.26 13.38
C GLU A 369 30.70 29.74 14.31
N ALA A 370 29.44 29.41 13.97
CA ALA A 370 28.29 29.82 14.75
C ALA A 370 27.88 28.75 15.78
N ASN A 371 27.77 29.16 17.05
CA ASN A 371 27.27 28.33 18.14
C ASN A 371 26.18 29.05 18.94
N LEU A 372 25.33 28.27 19.62
CA LEU A 372 24.43 28.76 20.65
C LEU A 372 24.72 28.05 21.97
N PHE A 373 24.41 28.76 23.07
CA PHE A 373 24.50 28.25 24.44
C PHE A 373 25.85 27.63 24.78
N ASP A 374 26.94 28.33 24.42
CA ASP A 374 28.31 27.95 24.76
C ASP A 374 28.68 26.54 24.27
N GLY A 375 28.48 26.30 22.97
CA GLY A 375 28.81 25.04 22.29
C GLY A 375 27.77 23.92 22.44
N ALA A 376 26.58 24.21 22.98
CA ALA A 376 25.54 23.17 23.08
C ALA A 376 24.85 22.88 21.73
N ILE A 377 24.79 23.88 20.84
CA ILE A 377 24.26 23.75 19.49
C ILE A 377 25.23 24.41 18.52
N TYR A 378 25.70 23.66 17.53
CA TYR A 378 26.45 24.19 16.40
C TYR A 378 25.56 24.17 15.18
N TYR A 379 25.59 25.22 14.37
CA TYR A 379 24.76 25.31 13.18
C TYR A 379 25.50 26.00 12.04
N SER A 380 25.36 25.45 10.86
CA SER A 380 25.96 25.98 9.63
C SER A 380 25.10 25.60 8.43
N ASN A 381 25.45 26.13 7.26
CA ASN A 381 24.88 25.72 5.99
C ASN A 381 25.23 24.26 5.59
N GLN A 382 26.08 23.55 6.34
CA GLN A 382 26.38 22.13 6.13
C GLN A 382 25.68 21.18 7.13
N GLY A 383 25.23 21.67 8.29
CA GLY A 383 24.60 20.84 9.30
C GLY A 383 24.24 21.58 10.57
N ILE A 384 23.38 20.95 11.38
CA ILE A 384 23.04 21.42 12.73
C ILE A 384 23.33 20.28 13.71
N TRP A 385 24.18 20.53 14.69
CA TRP A 385 24.59 19.55 15.69
C TRP A 385 24.10 19.96 17.07
N PHE A 386 23.43 19.04 17.75
CA PHE A 386 22.84 19.26 19.07
C PHE A 386 23.56 18.45 20.14
N THR A 387 23.61 18.98 21.36
CA THR A 387 24.00 18.20 22.55
C THR A 387 23.04 17.03 22.74
N THR A 388 23.60 15.84 23.00
CA THR A 388 22.86 14.59 23.20
C THR A 388 23.19 13.99 24.57
N VAL A 389 22.43 12.96 24.96
CA VAL A 389 22.69 12.20 26.18
C VAL A 389 23.99 11.41 26.02
N ALA A 390 24.82 11.38 27.07
CA ALA A 390 26.06 10.60 27.03
C ALA A 390 25.81 9.08 26.99
N SER A 391 24.66 8.62 27.52
CA SER A 391 24.27 7.21 27.51
C SER A 391 22.82 7.02 27.06
N TYR A 392 22.64 6.46 25.86
CA TYR A 392 21.33 6.02 25.39
C TYR A 392 20.75 4.88 26.23
N GLN A 393 21.61 4.07 26.88
CA GLN A 393 21.17 3.01 27.79
C GLN A 393 20.51 3.59 29.05
N ALA A 394 21.06 4.68 29.61
CA ALA A 394 20.47 5.39 30.74
C ALA A 394 19.12 6.01 30.38
N LEU A 395 19.00 6.60 29.18
CA LEU A 395 17.74 7.10 28.64
C LEU A 395 16.69 5.99 28.50
N PHE A 396 17.09 4.86 27.94
CA PHE A 396 16.22 3.70 27.79
C PHE A 396 15.75 3.17 29.16
N ALA A 397 16.66 3.01 30.11
CA ALA A 397 16.34 2.58 31.47
C ALA A 397 15.40 3.57 32.19
N ALA A 398 15.58 4.87 31.98
CA ALA A 398 14.70 5.90 32.53
C ALA A 398 13.26 5.79 31.98
N ILE A 399 13.11 5.57 30.67
CA ILE A 399 11.80 5.38 30.03
C ILE A 399 11.12 4.10 30.56
N VAL A 400 11.87 3.00 30.67
CA VAL A 400 11.36 1.74 31.24
C VAL A 400 10.95 1.94 32.70
N GLY A 401 11.74 2.66 33.50
CA GLY A 401 11.41 2.99 34.90
C GLY A 401 10.11 3.79 35.03
N LEU A 402 9.90 4.79 34.17
CA LEU A 402 8.65 5.56 34.11
C LEU A 402 7.45 4.68 33.69
N ALA A 403 7.64 3.76 32.75
CA ALA A 403 6.60 2.82 32.33
C ALA A 403 6.20 1.85 33.46
N LEU A 404 7.18 1.31 34.19
CA LEU A 404 6.94 0.45 35.35
C LEU A 404 6.24 1.19 36.48
N LEU A 405 6.64 2.43 36.77
CA LEU A 405 5.95 3.28 37.75
C LEU A 405 4.49 3.50 37.36
N ARG A 406 4.23 3.77 36.07
CA ARG A 406 2.86 3.94 35.56
C ARG A 406 2.02 2.69 35.80
N THR A 407 2.56 1.51 35.55
CA THR A 407 1.88 0.23 35.80
C THR A 407 1.63 0.00 37.29
N ALA A 408 2.60 0.34 38.15
CA ALA A 408 2.44 0.24 39.60
C ALA A 408 1.35 1.19 40.15
N MET A 409 1.28 2.42 39.63
CA MET A 409 0.23 3.38 39.98
C MET A 409 -1.15 2.87 39.58
N ARG A 410 -1.29 2.38 38.33
CA ARG A 410 -2.55 1.82 37.81
C ARG A 410 -3.06 0.64 38.62
N PHE A 411 -2.17 -0.19 39.17
CA PHE A 411 -2.58 -1.31 40.02
C PHE A 411 -3.38 -0.89 41.26
N ARG A 412 -3.12 0.31 41.82
CA ARG A 412 -3.83 0.84 43.00
C ARG A 412 -5.19 1.44 42.65
N GLU A 413 -5.36 1.89 41.40
CA GLU A 413 -6.52 2.67 40.92
C GLU A 413 -7.55 1.80 40.16
N ARG A 414 -7.32 0.49 40.01
CA ARG A 414 -8.23 -0.40 39.27
C ARG A 414 -9.47 -0.78 40.07
N VAL A 415 -10.59 -0.76 39.38
CA VAL A 415 -11.91 -1.14 39.91
C VAL A 415 -12.27 -2.54 39.44
N GLU A 416 -13.08 -3.25 40.23
CA GLU A 416 -13.62 -4.54 39.85
C GLU A 416 -14.54 -4.41 38.61
N PRO A 417 -14.31 -5.19 37.54
CA PRO A 417 -15.10 -5.13 36.32
C PRO A 417 -16.49 -5.76 36.51
N ARG A 418 -17.52 -5.17 35.85
CA ARG A 418 -18.94 -5.54 36.03
C ARG A 418 -19.34 -6.92 35.49
N SER A 419 -18.56 -7.50 34.56
CA SER A 419 -18.84 -8.83 33.99
C SER A 419 -17.55 -9.50 33.49
N PRO A 420 -16.91 -10.39 34.28
CA PRO A 420 -15.71 -11.13 33.88
C PRO A 420 -16.05 -12.34 32.99
N GLU A 421 -16.96 -12.19 32.02
CA GLU A 421 -17.35 -13.29 31.14
C GLU A 421 -16.58 -13.25 29.81
N SER A 422 -15.70 -14.22 29.57
CA SER A 422 -15.44 -14.84 28.24
C SER A 422 -14.11 -15.63 28.10
N ALA A 423 -13.51 -16.18 29.16
CA ALA A 423 -12.18 -16.82 29.07
C ALA A 423 -12.16 -18.35 28.77
N PHE A 424 -13.30 -19.05 28.72
CA PHE A 424 -13.31 -20.52 28.72
C PHE A 424 -13.25 -21.19 27.34
N THR A 425 -13.27 -20.43 26.23
CA THR A 425 -13.08 -21.00 24.89
C THR A 425 -11.60 -21.02 24.48
N PRO A 426 -11.15 -21.98 23.63
CA PRO A 426 -9.78 -22.01 23.12
C PRO A 426 -9.35 -20.70 22.42
N LEU A 427 -10.25 -20.08 21.66
CA LEU A 427 -10.03 -18.75 21.07
C LEU A 427 -9.97 -17.63 22.14
N GLY A 428 -10.76 -17.73 23.20
CA GLY A 428 -10.74 -16.78 24.33
C GLY A 428 -9.39 -16.74 25.03
N ARG A 429 -8.68 -17.88 25.14
CA ARG A 429 -7.33 -17.94 25.72
C ARG A 429 -6.27 -17.23 24.88
N ILE A 430 -6.40 -17.20 23.55
CA ILE A 430 -5.48 -16.43 22.68
C ILE A 430 -5.70 -14.93 22.86
N ARG A 431 -6.97 -14.51 23.02
CA ARG A 431 -7.37 -13.12 23.24
C ARG A 431 -6.96 -12.60 24.62
N ARG A 432 -7.10 -13.43 25.66
CA ARG A 432 -6.77 -13.12 27.06
C ARG A 432 -5.98 -14.27 27.74
N PRO A 433 -4.69 -14.41 27.43
CA PRO A 433 -3.84 -15.49 27.96
C PRO A 433 -3.66 -15.42 29.48
N PHE A 434 -3.75 -14.22 30.07
CA PHE A 434 -3.53 -13.97 31.49
C PHE A 434 -4.81 -13.98 32.34
N SER A 435 -5.96 -14.37 31.76
CA SER A 435 -7.25 -14.46 32.46
C SER A 435 -7.27 -15.30 33.75
N PRO A 436 -6.45 -16.36 33.92
CA PRO A 436 -6.44 -17.12 35.18
C PRO A 436 -5.94 -16.33 36.39
N LEU A 437 -5.25 -15.20 36.20
CA LEU A 437 -4.66 -14.40 37.28
C LEU A 437 -5.68 -13.51 38.02
N GLY A 438 -6.93 -13.47 37.54
CA GLY A 438 -7.99 -12.65 38.12
C GLY A 438 -7.89 -11.17 37.73
N TRP A 439 -8.94 -10.41 38.08
CA TRP A 439 -9.17 -9.07 37.52
C TRP A 439 -8.13 -8.02 37.88
N LYS A 440 -7.48 -8.15 39.04
CA LYS A 440 -6.51 -7.16 39.53
C LYS A 440 -5.10 -7.37 38.97
N LEU A 441 -4.69 -8.63 38.81
CA LEU A 441 -3.34 -9.01 38.38
C LEU A 441 -3.22 -9.19 36.87
N GLU A 442 -4.27 -9.68 36.19
CA GLU A 442 -4.26 -9.86 34.73
C GLU A 442 -3.84 -8.58 33.99
N PRO A 443 -4.38 -7.39 34.32
CA PRO A 443 -3.98 -6.18 33.61
C PRO A 443 -2.57 -5.70 33.92
N VAL A 444 -2.04 -6.00 35.12
CA VAL A 444 -0.62 -5.73 35.43
C VAL A 444 0.27 -6.59 34.55
N VAL A 445 -0.01 -7.89 34.48
CA VAL A 445 0.81 -8.83 33.70
C VAL A 445 0.72 -8.50 32.22
N CYS A 446 -0.44 -8.05 31.73
CA CYS A 446 -0.58 -7.59 30.37
C CYS A 446 0.26 -6.33 30.07
N GLU A 447 0.27 -5.33 30.96
CA GLU A 447 1.13 -4.14 30.79
C GLU A 447 2.61 -4.49 30.86
N LEU A 448 3.02 -5.34 31.80
CA LEU A 448 4.39 -5.84 31.89
C LEU A 448 4.77 -6.64 30.65
N PHE A 449 3.86 -7.43 30.09
CA PHE A 449 4.09 -8.17 28.85
C PHE A 449 4.38 -7.23 27.68
N VAL A 450 3.68 -6.10 27.57
CA VAL A 450 3.97 -5.06 26.57
C VAL A 450 5.35 -4.43 26.80
N ILE A 451 5.68 -4.09 28.05
CA ILE A 451 6.99 -3.49 28.39
C ILE A 451 8.13 -4.46 28.07
N VAL A 452 8.04 -5.72 28.51
CA VAL A 452 9.06 -6.76 28.27
C VAL A 452 9.19 -7.05 26.78
N SER A 453 8.07 -7.16 26.06
CA SER A 453 8.09 -7.36 24.61
C SER A 453 8.73 -6.18 23.88
N GLY A 454 8.50 -4.94 24.34
CA GLY A 454 9.14 -3.74 23.82
C GLY A 454 10.65 -3.73 24.06
N ILE A 455 11.10 -4.12 25.26
CA ILE A 455 12.53 -4.25 25.58
C ILE A 455 13.20 -5.31 24.71
N TYR A 456 12.58 -6.49 24.60
CA TYR A 456 13.06 -7.56 23.75
C TYR A 456 13.13 -7.11 22.29
N PHE A 457 12.10 -6.42 21.79
CA PHE A 457 12.07 -5.89 20.43
C PHE A 457 13.23 -4.92 20.18
N VAL A 458 13.49 -3.94 21.06
CA VAL A 458 14.61 -3.02 20.92
C VAL A 458 15.95 -3.76 20.90
N TYR A 459 16.10 -4.79 21.74
CA TYR A 459 17.31 -5.62 21.77
C TYR A 459 17.54 -6.37 20.46
N VAL A 460 16.53 -7.06 19.91
CA VAL A 460 16.67 -7.79 18.63
C VAL A 460 16.66 -6.88 17.40
N LEU A 461 16.12 -5.66 17.53
CA LEU A 461 16.12 -4.67 16.47
C LEU A 461 17.52 -4.11 16.22
N HIS A 462 18.37 -4.01 17.25
CA HIS A 462 19.70 -3.42 17.11
C HIS A 462 20.56 -4.14 16.05
N PRO A 463 20.80 -5.47 16.11
CA PRO A 463 21.52 -6.20 15.06
C PRO A 463 20.87 -6.07 13.68
N PHE A 464 19.52 -6.07 13.63
CA PHE A 464 18.80 -5.86 12.38
C PHE A 464 19.06 -4.47 11.82
N VAL A 465 19.16 -3.43 12.63
CA VAL A 465 19.39 -2.09 12.06
C VAL A 465 20.86 -1.93 11.67
N SER A 466 21.81 -2.43 12.46
CA SER A 466 23.24 -2.18 12.24
C SER A 466 23.94 -3.13 11.25
N THR A 467 23.37 -4.31 10.95
CA THR A 467 24.01 -5.31 10.08
C THR A 467 23.05 -5.83 9.00
N LEU A 468 23.55 -6.65 8.07
CA LEU A 468 22.71 -7.36 7.09
C LEU A 468 21.89 -8.51 7.71
N GLY A 469 22.27 -9.00 8.89
CA GLY A 469 21.59 -10.08 9.62
C GLY A 469 20.50 -9.59 10.57
N GLY A 470 19.95 -10.48 11.39
CA GLY A 470 19.00 -10.12 12.47
C GLY A 470 17.53 -9.99 12.05
N GLY A 471 17.21 -10.17 10.76
CA GLY A 471 15.86 -9.92 10.22
C GLY A 471 14.80 -10.88 10.75
N THR A 472 15.14 -12.15 10.94
CA THR A 472 14.24 -13.16 11.49
C THR A 472 13.95 -12.89 12.96
N GLU A 473 14.98 -12.58 13.75
CA GLU A 473 14.84 -12.23 15.16
C GLU A 473 14.05 -10.94 15.35
N ALA A 474 14.33 -9.91 14.55
CA ALA A 474 13.57 -8.66 14.56
C ALA A 474 12.11 -8.87 14.15
N GLY A 475 11.86 -9.72 13.15
CA GLY A 475 10.51 -10.10 12.73
C GLY A 475 9.73 -10.83 13.83
N LEU A 476 10.35 -11.80 14.50
CA LEU A 476 9.75 -12.51 15.64
C LEU A 476 9.51 -11.56 16.83
N GLY A 477 10.46 -10.68 17.12
CA GLY A 477 10.31 -9.64 18.14
C GLY A 477 9.16 -8.68 17.84
N LEU A 478 9.01 -8.27 16.57
CA LEU A 478 7.89 -7.43 16.13
C LEU A 478 6.56 -8.16 16.28
N LEU A 479 6.47 -9.43 15.87
CA LEU A 479 5.26 -10.24 16.04
C LEU A 479 4.87 -10.39 17.51
N LEU A 480 5.85 -10.61 18.40
CA LEU A 480 5.62 -10.67 19.83
C LEU A 480 5.11 -9.32 20.37
N LEU A 481 5.71 -8.21 19.95
CA LEU A 481 5.27 -6.87 20.34
C LEU A 481 3.85 -6.59 19.85
N VAL A 482 3.52 -6.92 18.60
CA VAL A 482 2.17 -6.78 18.03
C VAL A 482 1.17 -7.65 18.80
N TYR A 483 1.53 -8.88 19.13
CA TYR A 483 0.68 -9.75 19.95
C TYR A 483 0.47 -9.19 21.35
N SER A 484 1.51 -8.66 22.00
CA SER A 484 1.40 -8.04 23.32
C SER A 484 0.47 -6.82 23.32
N LEU A 485 0.55 -5.98 22.29
CA LEU A 485 -0.35 -4.85 22.09
C LEU A 485 -1.78 -5.33 21.79
N TYR A 486 -1.95 -6.36 20.98
CA TYR A 486 -3.25 -6.96 20.70
C TYR A 486 -3.92 -7.45 22.00
N VAL A 487 -3.22 -8.21 22.83
CA VAL A 487 -3.74 -8.68 24.14
C VAL A 487 -4.11 -7.49 25.04
N PHE A 488 -3.23 -6.48 25.14
CA PHE A 488 -3.51 -5.26 25.90
C PHE A 488 -4.78 -4.56 25.43
N THR A 489 -4.97 -4.46 24.12
CA THR A 489 -6.14 -3.79 23.56
C THR A 489 -7.43 -4.60 23.69
N CYS A 490 -7.37 -5.93 23.63
CA CYS A 490 -8.53 -6.78 23.89
C CYS A 490 -8.95 -6.75 25.36
N MET A 491 -7.99 -6.65 26.26
CA MET A 491 -8.25 -6.46 27.68
C MET A 491 -8.93 -5.11 27.97
N ASP A 492 -8.48 -4.04 27.32
CA ASP A 492 -9.13 -2.73 27.42
C ASP A 492 -10.58 -2.77 26.89
N ASP A 493 -10.85 -3.46 25.78
CA ASP A 493 -12.22 -3.63 25.23
C ASP A 493 -13.17 -4.35 26.19
N ASP A 494 -12.65 -5.35 26.92
CA ASP A 494 -13.43 -6.12 27.89
C ASP A 494 -13.68 -5.34 29.20
N GLY A 495 -13.24 -4.08 29.29
CA GLY A 495 -13.46 -3.22 30.44
C GLY A 495 -12.63 -3.61 31.68
N MET A 496 -11.58 -4.41 31.50
CA MET A 496 -10.73 -4.88 32.60
C MET A 496 -9.77 -3.79 33.13
N ASN A 497 -9.57 -2.71 32.38
CA ASN A 497 -8.65 -1.62 32.71
C ASN A 497 -9.36 -0.32 33.11
N ILE A 498 -10.60 -0.42 33.62
CA ILE A 498 -11.33 0.73 34.13
C ILE A 498 -10.64 1.22 35.42
N LEU A 499 -10.31 2.51 35.45
CA LEU A 499 -9.65 3.17 36.56
C LEU A 499 -10.63 4.11 37.26
N GLU A 500 -10.64 4.09 38.59
CA GLU A 500 -11.27 5.15 39.39
C GLU A 500 -10.24 6.26 39.56
N ILE A 501 -10.41 7.35 38.81
CA ILE A 501 -9.54 8.52 38.95
C ILE A 501 -10.01 9.27 40.18
N ASP A 502 -9.22 9.19 41.25
CA ASP A 502 -9.37 10.07 42.41
C ASP A 502 -9.06 11.52 41.99
N ASP A 503 -10.13 12.29 41.77
CA ASP A 503 -10.11 13.72 41.42
C ASP A 503 -10.02 14.64 42.66
N SER A 504 -9.85 14.09 43.88
CA SER A 504 -9.64 14.89 45.08
C SER A 504 -8.34 15.71 44.99
N GLU A 505 -8.28 16.87 45.65
CA GLU A 505 -7.06 17.69 45.68
C GLU A 505 -5.86 16.93 46.27
N GLU A 506 -6.11 16.04 47.22
CA GLU A 506 -5.09 15.21 47.87
C GLU A 506 -4.55 14.14 46.91
N GLY A 507 -5.45 13.42 46.22
CA GLY A 507 -5.09 12.45 45.19
C GLY A 507 -4.33 13.09 44.02
N LEU A 508 -4.78 14.25 43.56
CA LEU A 508 -4.14 14.99 42.47
C LEU A 508 -2.75 15.48 42.86
N ARG A 509 -2.59 15.99 44.09
CA ARG A 509 -1.29 16.41 44.63
C ARG A 509 -0.35 15.22 44.78
N MET A 510 -0.83 14.08 45.30
CA MET A 510 -0.03 12.86 45.42
C MET A 510 0.47 12.38 44.06
N LYS A 511 -0.40 12.27 43.04
CA LYS A 511 -0.02 11.88 41.68
C LYS A 511 0.98 12.85 41.07
N PHE A 512 0.75 14.15 41.23
CA PHE A 512 1.68 15.19 40.77
C PHE A 512 3.06 15.03 41.42
N THR A 513 3.13 14.88 42.74
CA THR A 513 4.39 14.68 43.46
C THR A 513 5.12 13.42 43.00
N ILE A 514 4.42 12.28 42.87
CA ILE A 514 5.01 11.03 42.40
C ILE A 514 5.59 11.19 40.99
N TRP A 515 4.82 11.78 40.06
CA TRP A 515 5.28 11.99 38.69
C TRP A 515 6.45 12.96 38.62
N VAL A 516 6.41 14.09 39.33
CA VAL A 516 7.51 15.06 39.37
C VAL A 516 8.77 14.43 39.95
N SER A 517 8.68 13.69 41.06
CA SER A 517 9.80 12.97 41.64
C SER A 517 10.36 11.91 40.68
N ALA A 518 9.50 11.16 40.00
CA ALA A 518 9.92 10.15 39.05
C ALA A 518 10.61 10.76 37.81
N PHE A 519 10.08 11.86 37.27
CA PHE A 519 10.73 12.60 36.19
C PHE A 519 12.07 13.19 36.65
N ALA A 520 12.17 13.67 37.87
CA ALA A 520 13.43 14.16 38.44
C ALA A 520 14.48 13.04 38.57
N ILE A 521 14.09 11.86 39.06
CA ILE A 521 14.98 10.68 39.14
C ILE A 521 15.37 10.20 37.74
N ALA A 522 14.41 10.12 36.82
CA ALA A 522 14.65 9.74 35.43
C ALA A 522 15.63 10.72 34.76
N ALA A 523 15.40 12.02 34.90
CA ALA A 523 16.33 13.04 34.41
C ALA A 523 17.71 12.93 35.07
N GLY A 524 17.77 12.71 36.39
CA GLY A 524 19.02 12.48 37.11
C GLY A 524 19.77 11.25 36.62
N LEU A 525 19.08 10.15 36.30
CA LEU A 525 19.68 8.95 35.72
C LEU A 525 20.25 9.24 34.33
N VAL A 526 19.49 9.93 33.47
CA VAL A 526 19.95 10.32 32.12
C VAL A 526 21.16 11.24 32.19
N LEU A 527 21.16 12.19 33.12
CA LEU A 527 22.23 13.16 33.30
C LEU A 527 23.41 12.63 34.14
N SER A 528 23.30 11.46 34.77
CA SER A 528 24.34 10.89 35.65
C SER A 528 25.66 10.63 34.92
N GLN A 529 25.58 10.27 33.64
CA GLN A 529 26.73 10.07 32.76
C GLN A 529 27.15 11.35 32.02
N GLY A 530 26.48 12.47 32.31
CA GLY A 530 26.69 13.76 31.65
C GLY A 530 25.94 13.90 30.32
N LEU A 531 26.21 15.02 29.64
CA LEU A 531 25.73 15.33 28.31
C LEU A 531 26.91 15.25 27.34
N SER A 532 26.70 14.60 26.19
CA SER A 532 27.64 14.59 25.07
C SER A 532 27.45 15.87 24.26
N LYS A 533 28.29 16.86 24.51
CA LYS A 533 28.34 18.09 23.71
C LYS A 533 29.10 17.81 22.40
N PRO A 534 28.72 18.44 21.27
CA PRO A 534 29.50 18.34 20.04
C PRO A 534 30.91 18.89 20.28
N GLU A 535 31.93 18.06 20.12
CA GLU A 535 33.33 18.44 20.29
C GLU A 535 33.89 18.89 18.96
N TYR A 536 34.58 20.01 19.01
CA TYR A 536 35.00 20.73 17.84
C TYR A 536 36.46 20.38 17.48
N ILE A 537 36.66 19.65 16.39
CA ILE A 537 37.98 19.28 15.89
C ILE A 537 38.42 20.28 14.83
N LYS A 538 39.57 20.94 15.02
CA LYS A 538 40.25 21.73 13.98
C LYS A 538 41.55 21.03 13.57
N PRO A 539 41.61 20.39 12.39
CA PRO A 539 42.85 19.85 11.82
C PRO A 539 43.90 20.94 11.61
N ASN A 540 43.49 22.19 11.31
CA ASN A 540 44.38 23.34 11.20
C ASN A 540 43.80 24.54 11.95
N LEU A 541 44.45 24.94 13.05
CA LEU A 541 44.02 26.04 13.91
C LEU A 541 43.99 27.42 13.21
N ILE A 542 44.69 27.57 12.09
CA ILE A 542 44.86 28.84 11.38
C ILE A 542 43.95 28.91 10.15
N ALA A 543 43.62 27.77 9.53
CA ALA A 543 42.82 27.73 8.31
C ALA A 543 41.31 27.75 8.62
N ARG A 544 40.63 28.81 8.18
CA ARG A 544 39.18 29.00 8.37
C ARG A 544 38.37 27.92 7.64
N GLY A 545 37.42 27.31 8.36
CA GLY A 545 36.52 26.25 7.87
C GLY A 545 37.18 24.91 7.59
N THR A 546 38.20 24.57 8.37
CA THR A 546 38.72 23.19 8.42
C THR A 546 38.14 22.39 9.56
N TRP A 547 37.23 22.96 10.35
CA TRP A 547 36.69 22.26 11.52
C TRP A 547 35.75 21.13 11.13
N ASP A 548 35.68 20.12 11.97
CA ASP A 548 34.72 19.03 11.93
C ASP A 548 34.23 18.76 13.36
N ILE A 549 33.16 18.00 13.51
CA ILE A 549 32.69 17.57 14.84
C ILE A 549 33.15 16.15 15.08
N ALA A 550 33.71 15.89 16.27
CA ALA A 550 34.25 14.58 16.60
C ALA A 550 33.15 13.51 16.48
N GLU A 551 33.46 12.39 15.84
CA GLU A 551 32.53 11.28 15.68
C GLU A 551 31.97 10.83 17.03
N GLY A 552 30.65 10.67 17.12
CA GLY A 552 29.97 10.31 18.36
C GLY A 552 29.77 11.47 19.36
N THR A 553 30.24 12.68 19.04
CA THR A 553 29.99 13.88 19.84
C THR A 553 28.87 14.70 19.18
N GLY A 554 27.72 14.79 19.84
CA GLY A 554 26.56 15.50 19.31
C GLY A 554 25.66 14.69 18.34
N PHE A 555 24.46 15.19 18.11
CA PHE A 555 23.45 14.61 17.21
C PHE A 555 23.28 15.52 16.00
N GLU A 556 23.61 15.02 14.81
CA GLU A 556 23.55 15.77 13.56
C GLU A 556 22.15 15.73 12.93
N ILE A 557 21.69 16.90 12.50
CA ILE A 557 20.56 17.09 11.60
C ILE A 557 21.09 17.72 10.30
N THR A 558 21.02 16.96 9.21
CA THR A 558 21.44 17.46 7.90
C THR A 558 20.50 18.56 7.39
N PRO A 559 20.98 19.56 6.64
CA PRO A 559 20.13 20.61 6.08
C PRO A 559 19.06 20.05 5.14
N ALA A 560 19.40 19.02 4.37
CA ALA A 560 18.49 18.33 3.48
C ALA A 560 17.33 17.66 4.25
N PHE A 561 17.63 16.98 5.37
CA PHE A 561 16.61 16.39 6.23
C PHE A 561 15.72 17.47 6.86
N ALA A 562 16.30 18.53 7.40
CA ALA A 562 15.54 19.63 8.00
C ALA A 562 14.62 20.32 6.97
N ALA A 563 15.11 20.59 5.76
CA ALA A 563 14.33 21.17 4.69
C ALA A 563 13.16 20.26 4.26
N LEU A 564 13.40 18.95 4.16
CA LEU A 564 12.36 17.96 3.88
C LEU A 564 11.29 17.96 4.96
N ILE A 565 11.68 17.89 6.24
CA ILE A 565 10.76 17.88 7.37
C ILE A 565 9.92 19.15 7.40
N ILE A 566 10.53 20.32 7.23
CA ILE A 566 9.81 21.60 7.24
C ILE A 566 8.82 21.68 6.08
N GLY A 567 9.27 21.40 4.84
CA GLY A 567 8.39 21.47 3.67
C GLY A 567 7.22 20.49 3.74
N LEU A 568 7.51 19.22 4.09
CA LEU A 568 6.49 18.19 4.20
C LEU A 568 5.50 18.47 5.34
N THR A 569 5.99 18.99 6.47
CA THR A 569 5.16 19.38 7.61
C THR A 569 4.24 20.54 7.27
N LEU A 570 4.77 21.63 6.69
CA LEU A 570 3.98 22.82 6.35
C LEU A 570 2.89 22.51 5.32
N PHE A 571 3.24 21.75 4.27
CA PHE A 571 2.28 21.34 3.25
C PHE A 571 1.20 20.43 3.85
N THR A 572 1.60 19.36 4.55
CA THR A 572 0.63 18.37 5.04
C THR A 572 -0.24 18.93 6.15
N ALA A 573 0.31 19.76 7.04
CA ALA A 573 -0.45 20.38 8.13
C ALA A 573 -1.58 21.28 7.61
N SER A 574 -1.41 21.93 6.46
CA SER A 574 -2.49 22.71 5.83
C SER A 574 -3.69 21.83 5.44
N THR A 575 -3.43 20.63 4.93
CA THR A 575 -4.47 19.67 4.55
C THR A 575 -5.10 19.01 5.78
N VAL A 576 -4.29 18.67 6.78
CA VAL A 576 -4.77 18.19 8.09
C VAL A 576 -5.67 19.23 8.75
N ALA A 577 -5.33 20.52 8.68
CA ALA A 577 -6.15 21.59 9.22
C ALA A 577 -7.54 21.68 8.58
N GLU A 578 -7.66 21.44 7.26
CA GLU A 578 -8.96 21.34 6.59
C GLU A 578 -9.75 20.12 7.04
N ILE A 579 -9.09 18.97 7.21
CA ILE A 579 -9.72 17.76 7.73
C ILE A 579 -10.25 18.01 9.13
N VAL A 580 -9.45 18.60 10.02
CA VAL A 580 -9.85 18.93 11.39
C VAL A 580 -11.05 19.87 11.40
N ARG A 581 -10.97 20.97 10.64
CA ARG A 581 -12.06 21.95 10.52
C ARG A 581 -13.34 21.33 9.97
N GLY A 582 -13.24 20.58 8.88
CA GLY A 582 -14.38 19.91 8.23
C GLY A 582 -15.02 18.87 9.12
N SER A 583 -14.21 18.10 9.87
CA SER A 583 -14.70 17.09 10.81
C SER A 583 -15.48 17.73 11.96
N ILE A 584 -14.98 18.83 12.53
CA ILE A 584 -15.69 19.56 13.59
C ILE A 584 -17.00 20.19 13.07
N GLN A 585 -16.98 20.77 11.87
CA GLN A 585 -18.17 21.40 11.27
C GLN A 585 -19.24 20.40 10.83
N SER A 586 -18.87 19.14 10.58
CA SER A 586 -19.82 18.08 10.22
C SER A 586 -20.72 17.64 11.38
N LEU A 587 -20.38 18.02 12.62
CA LEU A 587 -21.13 17.61 13.80
C LEU A 587 -22.47 18.37 13.92
N PRO A 588 -23.55 17.70 14.38
CA PRO A 588 -24.84 18.35 14.61
C PRO A 588 -24.74 19.49 15.61
N ARG A 589 -25.32 20.65 15.27
CA ARG A 589 -25.29 21.85 16.13
C ARG A 589 -25.92 21.64 17.51
N GLY A 590 -26.91 20.74 17.62
CA GLY A 590 -27.57 20.42 18.89
C GLY A 590 -26.62 19.94 20.00
N GLN A 591 -25.50 19.28 19.65
CA GLN A 591 -24.47 18.88 20.62
C GLN A 591 -23.76 20.10 21.23
N VAL A 592 -23.50 21.10 20.40
CA VAL A 592 -22.88 22.37 20.83
C VAL A 592 -23.87 23.17 21.67
N GLU A 593 -25.15 23.22 21.26
CA GLU A 593 -26.23 23.90 21.99
C GLU A 593 -26.47 23.27 23.37
N ALA A 594 -26.55 21.94 23.47
CA ALA A 594 -26.68 21.24 24.74
C ALA A 594 -25.50 21.51 25.68
N ALA A 595 -24.27 21.53 25.15
CA ALA A 595 -23.08 21.88 25.92
C ALA A 595 -23.09 23.34 26.41
N ILE A 596 -23.65 24.27 25.62
CA ILE A 596 -23.89 25.65 26.04
C ILE A 596 -24.93 25.68 27.17
N SER A 597 -26.02 24.93 27.06
CA SER A 597 -27.07 24.86 28.08
C SER A 597 -26.55 24.31 29.41
N LEU A 598 -25.58 23.40 29.37
CA LEU A 598 -24.85 22.90 30.55
C LEU A 598 -23.78 23.87 31.08
N SER A 599 -23.70 25.10 30.54
CA SER A 599 -22.72 26.12 30.91
C SER A 599 -21.26 25.70 30.75
N LEU A 600 -20.96 24.77 29.82
CA LEU A 600 -19.59 24.39 29.54
C LEU A 600 -18.84 25.53 28.84
N SER A 601 -17.65 25.85 29.37
CA SER A 601 -16.74 26.82 28.74
C SER A 601 -16.34 26.36 27.34
N PRO A 602 -15.92 27.27 26.43
CA PRO A 602 -15.53 26.90 25.07
C PRO A 602 -14.46 25.81 25.01
N PHE A 603 -13.49 25.84 25.95
CA PHE A 603 -12.45 24.83 26.05
C PHE A 603 -12.99 23.48 26.54
N GLN A 604 -13.84 23.48 27.58
CA GLN A 604 -14.50 22.26 28.05
C GLN A 604 -15.39 21.65 26.96
N ARG A 605 -16.17 22.47 26.25
CA ARG A 605 -17.01 22.04 25.13
C ARG A 605 -16.19 21.41 24.01
N LEU A 606 -15.09 22.05 23.62
CA LEU A 606 -14.19 21.51 22.60
C LEU A 606 -13.62 20.16 23.04
N ARG A 607 -13.09 20.06 24.26
CA ARG A 607 -12.39 18.88 24.75
C ARG A 607 -13.32 17.71 25.11
N LEU A 608 -14.47 17.98 25.73
CA LEU A 608 -15.36 16.96 26.29
C LEU A 608 -16.45 16.49 25.32
N VAL A 609 -16.89 17.36 24.39
CA VAL A 609 -18.04 17.07 23.53
C VAL A 609 -17.63 17.00 22.07
N ILE A 610 -17.03 18.08 21.55
CA ILE A 610 -16.81 18.25 20.10
C ILE A 610 -15.66 17.37 19.60
N LEU A 611 -14.47 17.48 20.19
CA LEU A 611 -13.26 16.80 19.70
C LEU A 611 -13.38 15.26 19.75
N PRO A 612 -13.93 14.63 20.82
CA PRO A 612 -14.13 13.17 20.85
C PRO A 612 -15.06 12.67 19.73
N GLN A 613 -16.11 13.44 19.41
CA GLN A 613 -17.03 13.10 18.33
C GLN A 613 -16.40 13.35 16.95
N ALA A 614 -15.72 14.49 16.77
CA ALA A 614 -15.06 14.86 15.52
C ALA A 614 -13.94 13.89 15.16
N LEU A 615 -13.24 13.31 16.15
CA LEU A 615 -12.19 12.33 15.94
C LEU A 615 -12.67 11.13 15.08
N ARG A 616 -13.94 10.72 15.22
CA ARG A 616 -14.50 9.58 14.48
C ARG A 616 -14.57 9.81 12.98
N SER A 617 -14.90 11.02 12.54
CA SER A 617 -14.90 11.38 11.12
C SER A 617 -13.52 11.84 10.63
N MET A 618 -12.66 12.32 11.54
CA MET A 618 -11.31 12.78 11.24
C MET A 618 -10.34 11.65 10.89
N VAL A 619 -10.39 10.53 11.63
CA VAL A 619 -9.42 9.43 11.52
C VAL A 619 -9.38 8.77 10.13
N PRO A 620 -10.52 8.44 9.49
CA PRO A 620 -10.51 7.90 8.13
C PRO A 620 -9.87 8.85 7.11
N LEU A 621 -10.06 10.17 7.28
CA LEU A 621 -9.48 11.18 6.40
C LEU A 621 -7.98 11.33 6.61
N LEU A 622 -7.51 11.26 7.86
CA LEU A 622 -6.09 11.28 8.21
C LEU A 622 -5.33 10.06 7.64
N ASN A 623 -5.97 8.88 7.55
CA ASN A 623 -5.36 7.69 6.96
C ASN A 623 -4.85 7.97 5.53
N ASN A 624 -5.70 8.56 4.69
CA ASN A 624 -5.32 8.94 3.33
C ASN A 624 -4.18 9.98 3.32
N GLN A 625 -4.19 10.94 4.26
CA GLN A 625 -3.13 11.94 4.32
C GLN A 625 -1.79 11.35 4.77
N TYR A 626 -1.76 10.44 5.74
CA TYR A 626 -0.52 9.81 6.18
C TYR A 626 0.08 8.92 5.09
N MET A 627 -0.76 8.21 4.32
CA MET A 627 -0.30 7.50 3.12
C MET A 627 0.27 8.47 2.06
N ASN A 628 -0.30 9.68 1.93
CA ASN A 628 0.26 10.70 1.06
C ASN A 628 1.59 11.24 1.58
N VAL A 629 1.81 11.38 2.90
CA VAL A 629 3.12 11.78 3.45
C VAL A 629 4.21 10.79 3.03
N TRP A 630 3.93 9.49 3.14
CA TRP A 630 4.85 8.43 2.73
C TRP A 630 5.18 8.50 1.23
N LYS A 631 4.18 8.72 0.36
CA LYS A 631 4.42 8.87 -1.08
C LYS A 631 5.18 10.16 -1.41
N ASN A 632 4.76 11.26 -0.80
CA ASN A 632 5.33 12.59 -1.00
C ASN A 632 6.76 12.72 -0.48
N SER A 633 7.20 11.82 0.41
CA SER A 633 8.60 11.77 0.83
C SER A 633 9.54 11.53 -0.36
N SER A 634 9.06 10.94 -1.47
CA SER A 634 9.85 10.75 -2.70
C SER A 634 10.33 12.06 -3.33
N LEU A 635 9.67 13.18 -3.02
CA LEU A 635 10.09 14.51 -3.45
C LEU A 635 11.33 15.01 -2.71
N ALA A 636 11.84 14.24 -1.75
CA ALA A 636 13.14 14.44 -1.11
C ALA A 636 14.30 14.59 -2.11
N VAL A 637 14.17 14.00 -3.31
CA VAL A 637 15.11 14.18 -4.42
C VAL A 637 15.40 15.67 -4.72
N VAL A 638 14.42 16.56 -4.52
CA VAL A 638 14.55 18.00 -4.77
C VAL A 638 15.56 18.67 -3.83
N VAL A 639 15.69 18.15 -2.61
CA VAL A 639 16.61 18.68 -1.59
C VAL A 639 17.85 17.78 -1.41
N ALA A 640 18.06 16.84 -2.33
CA ALA A 640 19.15 15.84 -2.30
C ALA A 640 19.22 15.03 -0.99
N TYR A 641 18.07 14.80 -0.32
CA TYR A 641 18.02 13.89 0.82
C TYR A 641 17.99 12.45 0.33
N SER A 642 18.86 11.59 0.91
CA SER A 642 19.04 10.19 0.52
C SER A 642 17.90 9.28 1.01
N ASP A 643 16.70 9.51 0.47
CA ASP A 643 15.53 8.68 0.64
C ASP A 643 15.54 7.48 -0.33
N ILE A 644 14.59 6.56 -0.19
CA ILE A 644 14.47 5.37 -1.05
C ILE A 644 14.38 5.72 -2.54
N PHE A 645 13.64 6.77 -2.90
CA PHE A 645 13.52 7.18 -4.30
C PHE A 645 14.85 7.68 -4.86
N TYR A 646 15.52 8.58 -4.14
CA TYR A 646 16.81 9.12 -4.53
C TYR A 646 17.86 8.02 -4.71
N VAL A 647 17.98 7.12 -3.73
CA VAL A 647 18.99 6.04 -3.75
C VAL A 647 18.72 5.06 -4.90
N VAL A 648 17.47 4.67 -5.12
CA VAL A 648 17.12 3.78 -6.23
C VAL A 648 17.37 4.43 -7.59
N VAL A 649 17.04 5.71 -7.77
CA VAL A 649 17.30 6.43 -9.03
C VAL A 649 18.81 6.48 -9.34
N ILE A 650 19.65 6.71 -8.34
CA ILE A 650 21.11 6.66 -8.52
C ILE A 650 21.56 5.25 -8.89
N MET A 651 21.06 4.22 -8.20
CA MET A 651 21.38 2.82 -8.54
C MET A 651 20.95 2.48 -9.97
N MET A 652 19.78 2.94 -10.42
CA MET A 652 19.28 2.70 -11.79
C MET A 652 20.21 3.29 -12.84
N ASN A 653 20.71 4.51 -12.61
CA ASN A 653 21.62 5.19 -13.53
C ASN A 653 23.02 4.56 -13.54
N ASN A 654 23.52 4.12 -12.38
CA ASN A 654 24.86 3.56 -12.25
C ASN A 654 24.95 2.11 -12.73
N VAL A 655 23.93 1.28 -12.45
CA VAL A 655 23.93 -0.16 -12.79
C VAL A 655 23.29 -0.41 -14.16
N GLY A 656 22.37 0.45 -14.61
CA GLY A 656 21.62 0.25 -15.84
C GLY A 656 20.50 -0.80 -15.76
N LYS A 657 20.24 -1.34 -14.55
CA LYS A 657 19.14 -2.28 -14.25
C LYS A 657 17.88 -1.48 -13.88
N LEU A 658 17.00 -1.22 -14.84
CA LEU A 658 15.85 -0.33 -14.64
C LEU A 658 14.69 -1.05 -13.93
N ILE A 659 14.20 -2.15 -14.50
CA ILE A 659 13.00 -2.83 -14.04
C ILE A 659 13.16 -3.46 -12.65
N PRO A 660 14.23 -4.21 -12.31
CA PRO A 660 14.39 -4.79 -10.97
C PRO A 660 14.36 -3.74 -9.86
N LEU A 661 15.10 -2.64 -10.05
CA LEU A 661 15.17 -1.54 -9.10
C LEU A 661 13.85 -0.78 -8.99
N PHE A 662 13.16 -0.56 -10.11
CA PHE A 662 11.84 0.06 -10.11
C PHE A 662 10.79 -0.83 -9.43
N LEU A 663 10.84 -2.15 -9.60
CA LEU A 663 9.99 -3.10 -8.88
C LEU A 663 10.26 -3.06 -7.38
N LEU A 664 11.53 -3.05 -6.96
CA LEU A 664 11.90 -2.89 -5.55
C LEU A 664 11.35 -1.58 -4.97
N LEU A 665 11.44 -0.48 -5.71
CA LEU A 665 10.89 0.82 -5.32
C LEU A 665 9.36 0.78 -5.15
N LEU A 666 8.65 0.19 -6.11
CA LEU A 666 7.19 0.04 -6.06
C LEU A 666 6.76 -0.82 -4.87
N VAL A 667 7.45 -1.94 -4.65
CA VAL A 667 7.18 -2.82 -3.51
C VAL A 667 7.42 -2.09 -2.20
N THR A 668 8.49 -1.30 -2.04
CA THR A 668 8.71 -0.50 -0.83
C THR A 668 7.59 0.50 -0.59
N TYR A 669 7.25 1.31 -1.60
CA TYR A 669 6.22 2.34 -1.44
C TYR A 669 4.85 1.72 -1.15
N GLN A 670 4.54 0.59 -1.79
CA GLN A 670 3.31 -0.14 -1.54
C GLN A 670 3.29 -0.76 -0.15
N ALA A 671 4.38 -1.40 0.29
CA ALA A 671 4.50 -1.99 1.61
C ALA A 671 4.33 -0.94 2.72
N GLY A 672 5.00 0.22 2.60
CA GLY A 672 4.84 1.31 3.58
C GLY A 672 3.42 1.89 3.59
N SER A 673 2.79 2.03 2.42
CA SER A 673 1.39 2.48 2.31
C SER A 673 0.41 1.51 2.97
N LEU A 674 0.59 0.21 2.73
CA LEU A 674 -0.24 -0.85 3.34
C LEU A 674 -0.01 -0.94 4.84
N MET A 675 1.23 -0.76 5.32
CA MET A 675 1.56 -0.73 6.74
C MET A 675 0.84 0.43 7.45
N ILE A 676 0.92 1.65 6.90
CA ILE A 676 0.21 2.82 7.44
C ILE A 676 -1.31 2.57 7.44
N SER A 677 -1.84 2.06 6.33
CA SER A 677 -3.28 1.76 6.21
C SER A 677 -3.72 0.69 7.22
N ALA A 678 -2.94 -0.36 7.43
CA ALA A 678 -3.25 -1.41 8.41
C ALA A 678 -3.31 -0.84 9.84
N VAL A 679 -2.31 -0.04 10.23
CA VAL A 679 -2.27 0.62 11.55
C VAL A 679 -3.46 1.58 11.72
N MET A 680 -3.76 2.38 10.69
CA MET A 680 -4.85 3.35 10.75
C MET A 680 -6.24 2.70 10.70
N ASN A 681 -6.41 1.59 9.98
CA ASN A 681 -7.66 0.83 9.98
C ASN A 681 -7.90 0.16 11.33
N TRP A 682 -6.85 -0.40 11.94
CA TRP A 682 -6.92 -0.91 13.30
C TRP A 682 -7.32 0.19 14.29
N TYR A 683 -6.71 1.38 14.20
CA TYR A 683 -7.07 2.53 15.03
C TYR A 683 -8.51 3.01 14.78
N ASN A 684 -8.94 3.07 13.51
CA ASN A 684 -10.30 3.47 13.12
C ASN A 684 -11.37 2.53 13.70
N ALA A 685 -11.14 1.22 13.67
CA ALA A 685 -12.05 0.23 14.24
C ALA A 685 -12.29 0.45 15.75
N ARG A 686 -11.29 0.98 16.47
CA ARG A 686 -11.38 1.30 17.90
C ARG A 686 -12.11 2.60 18.18
N VAL A 687 -11.84 3.63 17.39
CA VAL A 687 -12.49 4.93 17.55
C VAL A 687 -14.00 4.84 17.23
N THR A 688 -14.40 3.92 16.36
CA THR A 688 -15.79 3.73 15.90
C THR A 688 -16.58 2.65 16.66
N SER A 689 -15.93 1.74 17.41
CA SER A 689 -16.61 0.66 18.14
C SER A 689 -17.40 1.09 19.37
N VAL A 690 -17.26 2.35 19.83
CA VAL A 690 -18.02 2.89 20.95
C VAL A 690 -19.47 3.17 20.51
N LYS A 691 -20.35 2.18 20.70
CA LYS A 691 -21.80 2.35 20.64
C LYS A 691 -22.22 3.34 21.75
N ILE A 692 -22.80 4.47 21.35
CA ILE A 692 -23.47 5.40 22.28
C ILE A 692 -24.85 4.83 22.60
#